data_AF-A0A1I6IZ24-F1
#
_entry.id   AF-A0A1I6IZ24-F1
#
_cell.length_a   1.000
_cell.length_b   1.000
_cell.length_c   1.000
_cell.angle_alpha   90.00
_cell.angle_beta   90.00
_cell.angle_gamma   90.00
#
_symmetry.space_group_name_H-M   'P 1'
#
loop_
_entity.id
_entity.type
_entity.pdbx_description
1 polymer ?
#
loop_
_entity_poly.entity_id
_entity_poly.type
_entity_poly.pdbx_seq_one_letter_code
_entity_poly.pdbx_strand_id
1 'polypeptide(L)'
;MVKIYVLVFLLTAFIMLACIIYIGTRHKIKNNKLNISIVQLLSIGILTCLAYTAAIATHIEIHSEIAYIVYFSSIDWLLLTFVFYARQYTKVWAENYSAPLMTATIAFIDNISIVANLRWHHVFALKKVHFGPDDWFYGFKTTGDYYMVHLVFCYIIVALVVIIFAKKALATSGFHRNRYLAILAMLGGIVVLNVFYLFFDFPVDISIFFYAIASIYVAYYTLLYNPKAFVEYMLSTITERMECALIAFDENDSCIFANQFAKRMFSPSGDRRLLEERFRKWKDGREANSISNSSWNDIYTLNGDEYRFDIHFNKIYDRRGYYCGCYYSFYDVTGDYLAYEEEKYRSSHDSLTGALNRESFYEEVRNILDENPDTEYLMVCANVKGFKLINDMFGVDEADRLLIKAADTIRERLKPGAIFARLEADRFAVLMPKSRYTEEVFMTGMNKVSHFLNNAQYRMVILVGVYEIYDREASVISMVDGAFLAIDSIKSSFKNSIAYYGDMLRREYMSEQKIIGEFEDALSMGQFAMFLQPVVNMDGKIAMAEALVRWIHPDRGIIAPGSFIPLLEKTGYIYKLDMFIWEQAVKRLAYWASIDRDDVSISVNISVKDFYYIDLFETFTSLVEKYRVDPKRLKLEITESIFMTEKERQIDIINSLKEYGFLIEIDDFGSGYSSLNMLKEVPADILKMDMAFLSMDKNASKGRKIINTIITLAKALGMFVIIEGVENKEQLDYLSGTGADYLQGYYFDKPLPVKKFEEYYL
;
A
#
# COMPACT_ATOMS: atom_id res chain seq x y z
N MET A 1 35.72 -78.39 -22.49
CA MET A 1 36.18 -77.14 -21.85
C MET A 1 35.87 -75.91 -22.68
N VAL A 2 36.20 -75.85 -23.98
CA VAL A 2 35.97 -74.64 -24.82
C VAL A 2 34.49 -74.22 -24.83
N LYS A 3 33.56 -75.17 -25.02
CA LYS A 3 32.11 -74.92 -24.99
C LYS A 3 31.62 -74.31 -23.67
N ILE A 4 32.27 -74.62 -22.55
CA ILE A 4 31.91 -74.06 -21.23
C ILE A 4 32.30 -72.58 -21.18
N TYR A 5 33.53 -72.24 -21.61
CA TYR A 5 33.97 -70.84 -21.69
C TYR A 5 33.10 -70.02 -22.64
N VAL A 6 32.77 -70.56 -23.82
CA VAL A 6 31.84 -69.94 -24.76
C VAL A 6 30.48 -69.66 -24.12
N LEU A 7 29.90 -70.64 -23.42
CA LEU A 7 28.62 -70.47 -22.73
C LEU A 7 28.69 -69.40 -21.63
N VAL A 8 29.78 -69.39 -20.86
CA VAL A 8 30.03 -68.42 -19.79
C VAL A 8 30.15 -67.00 -20.35
N PHE A 9 30.86 -66.80 -21.46
CA PHE A 9 30.98 -65.49 -22.08
C PHE A 9 29.67 -65.03 -22.75
N LEU A 10 28.93 -65.93 -23.39
CA LEU A 10 27.58 -65.60 -23.89
C LEU A 10 26.64 -65.17 -22.75
N LEU A 11 26.72 -65.83 -21.59
CA LEU A 11 25.97 -65.43 -20.40
C LEU A 11 26.37 -64.03 -19.92
N THR A 12 27.66 -63.68 -19.95
CA THR A 12 28.14 -62.35 -19.55
C THR A 12 27.63 -61.25 -20.48
N ALA A 13 27.62 -61.49 -21.80
CA ALA A 13 27.01 -60.59 -22.78
C ALA A 13 25.50 -60.43 -22.55
N PHE A 14 24.80 -61.52 -22.23
CA PHE A 14 23.38 -61.49 -21.91
C PHE A 14 23.07 -60.67 -20.64
N ILE A 15 23.87 -60.80 -19.59
CA ILE A 15 23.73 -60.01 -18.35
C ILE A 15 23.88 -58.51 -18.65
N MET A 16 24.89 -58.12 -19.42
CA MET A 16 25.07 -56.72 -19.83
C MET A 16 23.89 -56.20 -20.67
N LEU A 17 23.34 -57.04 -21.57
CA LEU A 17 22.16 -56.69 -22.35
C LEU A 17 20.92 -56.49 -21.47
N ALA A 18 20.71 -57.36 -20.48
CA ALA A 18 19.63 -57.23 -19.52
C ALA A 18 19.75 -55.92 -18.72
N CYS A 19 20.96 -55.51 -18.33
CA CYS A 19 21.21 -54.21 -17.72
C CYS A 19 20.84 -53.05 -18.66
N ILE A 20 21.19 -53.09 -19.94
CA ILE A 20 20.81 -52.06 -20.92
C ILE A 20 19.28 -51.94 -21.05
N ILE A 21 18.58 -53.07 -21.19
CA ILE A 21 17.11 -53.10 -21.29
C ILE A 21 16.46 -52.54 -20.02
N TYR A 22 16.99 -52.90 -18.84
CA TYR A 22 16.53 -52.35 -17.57
C TYR A 22 16.68 -50.82 -17.51
N ILE A 23 17.83 -50.29 -17.94
CA ILE A 23 18.08 -48.84 -18.01
C ILE A 23 17.10 -48.16 -18.96
N GLY A 24 16.84 -48.75 -20.14
CA GLY A 24 15.95 -48.18 -21.15
C GLY A 24 14.46 -48.21 -20.79
N THR A 25 14.02 -49.18 -19.99
CA THR A 25 12.62 -49.29 -19.56
C THR A 25 12.29 -48.42 -18.35
N ARG A 26 13.23 -48.28 -17.39
CA ARG A 26 13.01 -47.53 -16.13
C ARG A 26 13.41 -46.05 -16.20
N HIS A 27 14.38 -45.68 -17.03
CA HIS A 27 14.87 -44.31 -17.12
C HIS A 27 14.64 -43.77 -18.54
N LYS A 28 13.99 -42.60 -18.68
CA LYS A 28 13.91 -41.90 -19.98
C LYS A 28 15.32 -41.55 -20.43
N ILE A 29 15.93 -42.39 -21.28
CA ILE A 29 17.32 -42.25 -21.75
C ILE A 29 17.55 -40.91 -22.47
N LYS A 30 16.49 -40.34 -23.07
CA LYS A 30 16.61 -39.35 -24.15
C LYS A 30 17.27 -38.00 -23.84
N ASN A 31 17.67 -37.67 -22.60
CA ASN A 31 18.32 -36.36 -22.33
C ASN A 31 19.43 -36.35 -21.25
N ASN A 32 19.86 -37.51 -20.71
CA ASN A 32 20.89 -37.53 -19.68
C ASN A 32 22.22 -38.08 -20.21
N LYS A 33 23.25 -37.22 -20.31
CA LYS A 33 24.60 -37.59 -20.76
C LYS A 33 25.17 -38.80 -20.02
N LEU A 34 24.87 -38.93 -18.72
CA LEU A 34 25.31 -40.06 -17.90
C LEU A 34 24.68 -41.40 -18.33
N ASN A 35 23.37 -41.41 -18.61
CA ASN A 35 22.67 -42.62 -19.06
C ASN A 35 23.18 -43.07 -20.43
N ILE A 36 23.46 -42.12 -21.32
CA ILE A 36 24.06 -42.40 -22.63
C ILE A 36 25.44 -43.03 -22.47
N SER A 37 26.31 -42.47 -21.61
CA SER A 37 27.65 -43.02 -21.38
C SER A 37 27.64 -44.43 -20.79
N ILE A 38 26.70 -44.76 -19.89
CA ILE A 38 26.57 -46.13 -19.35
C ILE A 38 26.12 -47.10 -20.45
N VAL A 39 25.11 -46.73 -21.24
CA VAL A 39 24.62 -47.60 -22.32
C VAL A 39 25.73 -47.85 -23.34
N GLN A 40 26.49 -46.82 -23.73
CA GLN A 40 27.64 -46.96 -24.62
C GLN A 40 28.71 -47.91 -24.05
N LEU A 41 29.08 -47.73 -22.77
CA LEU A 41 30.03 -48.60 -22.07
C LEU A 41 29.58 -50.07 -22.08
N LEU A 42 28.30 -50.33 -21.77
CA LEU A 42 27.74 -51.67 -21.77
C LEU A 42 27.63 -52.27 -23.17
N SER A 43 27.24 -51.48 -24.17
CA SER A 43 27.13 -51.95 -25.56
C SER A 43 28.50 -52.38 -26.13
N ILE A 44 29.55 -51.61 -25.85
CA ILE A 44 30.91 -51.96 -26.27
C ILE A 44 31.44 -53.15 -25.45
N GLY A 45 31.07 -53.26 -24.18
CA GLY A 45 31.38 -54.44 -23.35
C GLY A 45 30.77 -55.73 -23.92
N ILE A 46 29.52 -55.67 -24.39
CA ILE A 46 28.86 -56.78 -25.10
C ILE A 46 29.62 -57.13 -26.37
N LEU A 47 29.97 -56.14 -27.20
CA LEU A 47 30.73 -56.36 -28.42
C LEU A 47 32.08 -57.04 -28.13
N THR A 48 32.80 -56.57 -27.12
CA THR A 48 34.08 -57.13 -26.68
C THR A 48 33.94 -58.60 -26.30
N CYS A 49 32.92 -58.91 -25.49
CA CYS A 49 32.68 -60.27 -25.05
C CYS A 49 32.27 -61.20 -26.21
N LEU A 50 31.40 -60.73 -27.12
CA LEU A 50 30.96 -61.52 -28.28
C LEU A 50 32.10 -61.75 -29.27
N ALA A 51 32.96 -60.75 -29.49
CA ALA A 51 34.14 -60.87 -30.34
C ALA A 51 35.12 -61.93 -29.80
N TYR A 52 35.42 -61.89 -28.48
CA TYR A 52 36.25 -62.92 -27.85
C TYR A 52 35.63 -64.31 -27.94
N THR A 53 34.31 -64.40 -27.71
CA THR A 53 33.56 -65.66 -27.83
C THR A 53 33.64 -66.23 -29.25
N ALA A 54 33.46 -65.38 -30.26
CA ALA A 54 33.57 -65.77 -31.66
C ALA A 54 34.98 -66.24 -32.02
N ALA A 55 36.01 -65.59 -31.45
CA ALA A 55 37.41 -65.94 -31.67
C ALA A 55 37.76 -67.35 -31.18
N ILE A 56 37.26 -67.73 -30.00
CA ILE A 56 37.51 -69.06 -29.42
C ILE A 56 36.57 -70.16 -29.95
N ALA A 57 35.39 -69.80 -30.47
CA ALA A 57 34.37 -70.78 -30.90
C ALA A 57 34.59 -71.32 -32.32
N THR A 58 35.31 -70.59 -33.18
CA THR A 58 35.51 -70.97 -34.59
C THR A 58 36.75 -71.86 -34.77
N HIS A 59 36.62 -72.88 -35.63
CA HIS A 59 37.73 -73.74 -36.06
C HIS A 59 38.37 -73.28 -37.38
N ILE A 60 37.92 -72.14 -37.93
CA ILE A 60 38.48 -71.53 -39.15
C ILE A 60 39.41 -70.39 -38.74
N GLU A 61 40.68 -70.49 -39.15
CA GLU A 61 41.76 -69.58 -38.74
C GLU A 61 41.47 -68.11 -39.06
N ILE A 62 41.07 -67.80 -40.31
CA ILE A 62 40.73 -66.44 -40.74
C ILE A 62 39.59 -65.83 -39.91
N HIS A 63 38.57 -66.63 -39.57
CA HIS A 63 37.46 -66.14 -38.74
C HIS A 63 37.90 -65.87 -37.30
N SER A 64 38.79 -66.69 -36.75
CA SER A 64 39.35 -66.47 -35.40
C SER A 64 40.21 -65.21 -35.38
N GLU A 65 41.03 -65.00 -36.42
CA GLU A 65 41.89 -63.83 -36.54
C GLU A 65 41.08 -62.53 -36.62
N ILE A 66 40.04 -62.49 -37.48
CA ILE A 66 39.14 -61.34 -37.58
C ILE A 66 38.46 -61.08 -36.23
N ALA A 67 38.01 -62.13 -35.53
CA ALA A 67 37.35 -61.98 -34.24
C ALA A 67 38.30 -61.46 -33.14
N TYR A 68 39.58 -61.87 -33.13
CA TYR A 68 40.60 -61.29 -32.24
C TYR A 68 40.93 -59.83 -32.55
N ILE A 69 40.94 -59.45 -33.84
CA ILE A 69 41.08 -58.03 -34.23
C ILE A 69 39.92 -57.21 -33.68
N VAL A 70 38.68 -57.65 -33.88
CA VAL A 70 37.50 -56.97 -33.34
C VAL A 70 37.56 -56.92 -31.81
N TYR A 71 38.04 -57.99 -31.15
CA TYR A 71 38.22 -58.03 -29.71
C TYR A 71 39.22 -56.98 -29.22
N PHE A 72 40.46 -56.95 -29.72
CA PHE A 72 41.46 -55.95 -29.28
C PHE A 72 41.01 -54.52 -29.61
N SER A 73 40.47 -54.28 -30.80
CA SER A 73 39.86 -53.00 -31.17
C SER A 73 38.77 -52.57 -30.18
N SER A 74 37.89 -53.50 -29.80
CA SER A 74 36.79 -53.20 -28.89
C SER A 74 37.23 -52.90 -27.45
N ILE A 75 38.39 -53.41 -27.00
CA ILE A 75 38.96 -53.09 -25.68
C ILE A 75 39.36 -51.61 -25.62
N ASP A 76 39.98 -51.06 -26.66
CA ASP A 76 40.33 -49.63 -26.72
C ASP A 76 39.08 -48.76 -26.57
N TRP A 77 38.04 -49.09 -27.32
CA TRP A 77 36.76 -48.37 -27.26
C TRP A 77 36.04 -48.55 -25.93
N LEU A 78 36.16 -49.73 -25.30
CA LEU A 78 35.62 -50.00 -23.98
C LEU A 78 36.29 -49.10 -22.92
N LEU A 79 37.62 -49.02 -22.95
CA LEU A 79 38.39 -48.20 -22.02
C LEU A 79 38.13 -46.70 -22.22
N LEU A 80 38.06 -46.24 -23.48
CA LEU A 80 37.71 -44.84 -23.78
C LEU A 80 36.30 -44.48 -23.31
N THR A 81 35.31 -45.34 -23.56
CA THR A 81 33.95 -45.11 -23.05
C THR A 81 33.87 -45.20 -21.54
N PHE A 82 34.74 -45.99 -20.89
CA PHE A 82 34.88 -45.97 -19.44
C PHE A 82 35.41 -44.62 -18.94
N VAL A 83 36.44 -44.05 -19.56
CA VAL A 83 36.91 -42.70 -19.21
C VAL A 83 35.77 -41.67 -19.32
N PHE A 84 34.98 -41.73 -20.40
CA PHE A 84 33.83 -40.83 -20.55
C PHE A 84 32.78 -41.05 -19.45
N TYR A 85 32.40 -42.29 -19.17
CA TYR A 85 31.48 -42.62 -18.07
C TYR A 85 32.02 -42.14 -16.72
N ALA A 86 33.28 -42.43 -16.39
CA ALA A 86 33.93 -42.06 -15.14
C ALA A 86 33.88 -40.54 -14.92
N ARG A 87 34.14 -39.76 -15.98
CA ARG A 87 34.06 -38.28 -15.95
C ARG A 87 32.63 -37.79 -15.73
N GLN A 88 31.66 -38.32 -16.49
CA GLN A 88 30.26 -37.91 -16.34
C GLN A 88 29.69 -38.27 -14.96
N TYR A 89 30.05 -39.43 -14.42
CA TYR A 89 29.58 -39.90 -13.12
C TYR A 89 30.24 -39.17 -11.95
N THR A 90 31.55 -38.92 -12.01
CA THR A 90 32.29 -38.25 -10.92
C THR A 90 32.24 -36.72 -11.01
N LYS A 91 31.93 -36.17 -12.20
CA LYS A 91 32.08 -34.77 -12.59
C LYS A 91 33.52 -34.23 -12.50
N VAL A 92 34.50 -35.11 -12.33
CA VAL A 92 35.92 -34.73 -12.31
C VAL A 92 36.38 -34.53 -13.75
N TRP A 93 36.96 -33.36 -14.04
CA TRP A 93 37.43 -32.97 -15.38
C TRP A 93 36.36 -33.06 -16.48
N ALA A 94 35.07 -32.88 -16.14
CA ALA A 94 33.98 -32.98 -17.10
C ALA A 94 34.05 -31.90 -18.20
N GLU A 95 34.54 -30.70 -17.89
CA GLU A 95 34.52 -29.53 -18.79
C GLU A 95 35.89 -29.16 -19.39
N ASN A 96 37.01 -29.40 -18.67
CA ASN A 96 38.33 -28.84 -19.03
C ASN A 96 39.41 -29.89 -19.34
N TYR A 97 39.17 -30.80 -20.28
CA TYR A 97 40.22 -31.74 -20.70
C TYR A 97 40.31 -31.83 -22.22
N SER A 98 41.44 -31.38 -22.80
CA SER A 98 41.79 -31.44 -24.23
C SER A 98 42.35 -32.81 -24.66
N ALA A 99 42.74 -33.66 -23.71
CA ALA A 99 43.28 -34.97 -24.01
C ALA A 99 42.29 -36.07 -24.48
N PRO A 100 40.94 -35.96 -24.49
CA PRO A 100 40.07 -36.94 -25.13
C PRO A 100 40.34 -37.07 -26.63
N LEU A 101 40.68 -35.95 -27.28
CA LEU A 101 41.08 -35.96 -28.70
C LEU A 101 42.39 -36.74 -28.86
N MET A 102 43.40 -36.45 -28.03
CA MET A 102 44.69 -37.16 -28.07
C MET A 102 44.54 -38.66 -27.78
N THR A 103 43.81 -39.05 -26.73
CA THR A 103 43.60 -40.47 -26.39
C THR A 103 42.77 -41.19 -27.46
N ALA A 104 41.79 -40.53 -28.07
CA ALA A 104 41.03 -41.09 -29.19
C ALA A 104 41.87 -41.22 -30.46
N THR A 105 42.76 -40.26 -30.74
CA THR A 105 43.71 -40.33 -31.86
C THR A 105 44.69 -41.48 -31.67
N ILE A 106 45.23 -41.67 -30.46
CA ILE A 106 46.13 -42.79 -30.18
C ILE A 106 45.39 -44.13 -30.31
N ALA A 107 44.19 -44.27 -29.76
CA ALA A 107 43.37 -45.46 -29.96
C ALA A 107 43.08 -45.73 -31.44
N PHE A 108 42.81 -44.69 -32.23
CA PHE A 108 42.56 -44.85 -33.67
C PHE A 108 43.81 -45.36 -34.42
N ILE A 109 44.98 -44.84 -34.09
CA ILE A 109 46.26 -45.31 -34.64
C ILE A 109 46.50 -46.78 -34.24
N ASP A 110 46.24 -47.12 -32.98
CA ASP A 110 46.40 -48.49 -32.48
C ASP A 110 45.43 -49.46 -33.18
N ASN A 111 44.19 -49.05 -33.39
CA ASN A 111 43.20 -49.80 -34.16
C ASN A 111 43.64 -50.05 -35.61
N ILE A 112 44.26 -49.07 -36.28
CA ILE A 112 44.84 -49.26 -37.62
C ILE A 112 45.95 -50.32 -37.57
N SER A 113 46.80 -50.27 -36.55
CA SER A 113 47.85 -51.27 -36.34
C SER A 113 47.29 -52.67 -36.14
N ILE A 114 46.25 -52.81 -35.30
CA ILE A 114 45.58 -54.09 -35.04
C ILE A 114 44.93 -54.65 -36.31
N VAL A 115 44.23 -53.83 -37.10
CA VAL A 115 43.60 -54.28 -38.35
C VAL A 115 44.64 -54.74 -39.38
N ALA A 116 45.78 -54.04 -39.44
CA ALA A 116 46.89 -54.41 -40.32
C ALA A 116 47.51 -55.78 -39.97
N ASN A 117 47.18 -56.36 -38.80
CA ASN A 117 47.61 -57.70 -38.40
C ASN A 117 47.17 -58.78 -39.40
N LEU A 118 46.03 -58.62 -40.10
CA LEU A 118 45.57 -59.55 -41.15
C LEU A 118 46.61 -59.81 -42.24
N ARG A 119 47.51 -58.85 -42.48
CA ARG A 119 48.49 -58.92 -43.56
C ARG A 119 49.90 -59.21 -43.08
N TRP A 120 50.24 -58.75 -41.87
CA TRP A 120 51.61 -58.72 -41.36
C TRP A 120 51.83 -59.53 -40.07
N HIS A 121 50.77 -59.97 -39.39
CA HIS A 121 50.80 -60.74 -38.14
C HIS A 121 51.78 -60.19 -37.06
N HIS A 122 51.94 -58.86 -37.03
CA HIS A 122 52.93 -58.14 -36.21
C HIS A 122 52.46 -57.83 -34.79
N VAL A 123 51.15 -57.87 -34.53
CA VAL A 123 50.55 -57.69 -33.19
C VAL A 123 50.39 -59.05 -32.52
N PHE A 124 49.76 -60.02 -33.20
CA PHE A 124 49.60 -61.37 -32.68
C PHE A 124 49.57 -62.41 -33.81
N ALA A 125 49.94 -63.64 -33.47
CA ALA A 125 49.75 -64.81 -34.34
C ALA A 125 48.86 -65.85 -33.65
N LEU A 126 48.16 -66.68 -34.43
CA LEU A 126 47.31 -67.72 -33.87
C LEU A 126 48.11 -69.00 -33.58
N LYS A 127 47.80 -69.64 -32.45
CA LYS A 127 48.33 -70.94 -32.05
C LYS A 127 47.17 -71.83 -31.59
N LYS A 128 47.20 -73.10 -31.99
CA LYS A 128 46.24 -74.10 -31.48
C LYS A 128 46.54 -74.41 -30.01
N VAL A 129 45.55 -74.18 -29.15
CA VAL A 129 45.60 -74.48 -27.72
C VAL A 129 44.66 -75.66 -27.45
N HIS A 130 45.18 -76.71 -26.83
CA HIS A 130 44.46 -77.96 -26.57
C HIS A 130 44.11 -78.07 -25.07
N PHE A 131 42.84 -78.36 -24.76
CA PHE A 131 42.36 -78.72 -23.42
C PHE A 131 42.24 -80.24 -23.20
N GLY A 132 42.37 -81.02 -24.28
CA GLY A 132 42.32 -82.48 -24.33
C GLY A 132 42.58 -82.96 -25.77
N PRO A 133 42.45 -84.27 -26.07
CA PRO A 133 42.75 -84.82 -27.39
C PRO A 133 41.91 -84.21 -28.52
N ASP A 134 40.61 -84.00 -28.27
CA ASP A 134 39.63 -83.55 -29.28
C ASP A 134 39.05 -82.15 -29.01
N ASP A 135 39.51 -81.44 -27.98
CA ASP A 135 39.00 -80.11 -27.59
C ASP A 135 40.10 -79.06 -27.71
N TRP A 136 40.04 -78.25 -28.77
CA TRP A 136 41.03 -77.21 -29.09
C TRP A 136 40.38 -75.95 -29.67
N PHE A 137 41.06 -74.83 -29.53
CA PHE A 137 40.68 -73.54 -30.13
C PHE A 137 41.94 -72.77 -30.57
N TYR A 138 41.76 -71.72 -31.37
CA TYR A 138 42.84 -70.80 -31.69
C TYR A 138 43.02 -69.80 -30.54
N GLY A 139 44.11 -69.93 -29.80
CA GLY A 139 44.61 -68.88 -28.91
C GLY A 139 45.50 -67.92 -29.68
N PHE A 140 45.61 -66.68 -29.21
CA PHE A 140 46.63 -65.77 -29.74
C PHE A 140 47.94 -65.96 -28.96
N LYS A 141 49.07 -65.85 -29.68
CA LYS A 141 50.41 -65.75 -29.12
C LYS A 141 50.95 -64.37 -29.49
N THR A 142 51.49 -63.68 -28.50
CA THR A 142 52.11 -62.36 -28.68
C THR A 142 53.40 -62.52 -29.48
N THR A 143 53.53 -61.81 -30.60
CA THR A 143 54.62 -62.02 -31.58
C THR A 143 55.61 -60.85 -31.71
N GLY A 144 55.56 -59.85 -30.83
CA GLY A 144 56.57 -58.79 -30.82
C GLY A 144 56.24 -57.59 -29.94
N ASP A 145 57.01 -56.51 -30.12
CA ASP A 145 56.94 -55.27 -29.34
C ASP A 145 55.59 -54.53 -29.51
N TYR A 146 54.88 -54.72 -30.62
CA TYR A 146 53.63 -54.01 -30.92
C TYR A 146 52.45 -54.40 -30.03
N TYR A 147 52.34 -55.66 -29.61
CA TYR A 147 51.34 -56.05 -28.60
C TYR A 147 51.62 -55.39 -27.25
N MET A 148 52.89 -55.24 -26.88
CA MET A 148 53.27 -54.54 -25.65
C MET A 148 52.91 -53.05 -25.72
N VAL A 149 53.01 -52.43 -26.90
CA VAL A 149 52.55 -51.04 -27.11
C VAL A 149 51.04 -50.91 -26.88
N HIS A 150 50.22 -51.80 -27.47
CA HIS A 150 48.78 -51.86 -27.24
C HIS A 150 48.45 -52.06 -25.75
N LEU A 151 49.13 -53.00 -25.08
CA LEU A 151 48.91 -53.30 -23.67
C LEU A 151 49.28 -52.11 -22.75
N VAL A 152 50.42 -51.45 -23.00
CA VAL A 152 50.85 -50.26 -22.25
C VAL A 152 49.82 -49.14 -22.42
N PHE A 153 49.32 -48.93 -23.65
CA PHE A 153 48.27 -47.94 -23.91
C PHE A 153 46.99 -48.24 -23.11
N CYS A 154 46.53 -49.50 -23.11
CA CYS A 154 45.38 -49.93 -22.32
C CYS A 154 45.55 -49.64 -20.82
N TYR A 155 46.70 -49.99 -20.23
CA TYR A 155 46.95 -49.74 -18.80
C TYR A 155 47.09 -48.26 -18.45
N ILE A 156 47.60 -47.41 -19.36
CA ILE A 156 47.60 -45.95 -19.17
C ILE A 156 46.16 -45.42 -19.04
N ILE A 157 45.24 -45.90 -19.90
CA ILE A 157 43.82 -45.49 -19.82
C ILE A 157 43.18 -46.01 -18.53
N VAL A 158 43.45 -47.25 -18.12
CA VAL A 158 42.97 -47.79 -16.86
C VAL A 158 43.47 -46.96 -15.67
N ALA A 159 44.74 -46.59 -15.64
CA ALA A 159 45.31 -45.73 -14.61
C ALA A 159 44.60 -44.37 -14.55
N LEU A 160 44.27 -43.78 -15.72
CA LEU A 160 43.49 -42.55 -15.79
C LEU A 160 42.09 -42.70 -15.16
N VAL A 161 41.38 -43.80 -15.44
CA VAL A 161 40.08 -44.10 -14.81
C VAL A 161 40.23 -44.23 -13.29
N VAL A 162 41.25 -44.95 -12.82
CA VAL A 162 41.55 -45.09 -11.39
C VAL A 162 41.80 -43.74 -10.73
N ILE A 163 42.58 -42.86 -11.35
CA ILE A 163 42.86 -41.51 -10.84
C ILE A 163 41.58 -40.68 -10.72
N ILE A 164 40.70 -40.73 -11.72
CA ILE A 164 39.42 -39.99 -11.73
C ILE A 164 38.55 -40.41 -10.54
N PHE A 165 38.38 -41.72 -10.34
CA PHE A 165 37.57 -42.23 -9.24
C PHE A 165 38.23 -42.02 -7.87
N ALA A 166 39.56 -42.17 -7.75
CA ALA A 166 40.28 -41.96 -6.49
C ALA A 166 40.19 -40.51 -6.03
N LYS A 167 40.40 -39.55 -6.94
CA LYS A 167 40.24 -38.12 -6.68
C LYS A 167 38.82 -37.80 -6.20
N LYS A 168 37.79 -38.39 -6.83
CA LYS A 168 36.40 -38.18 -6.40
C LYS A 168 36.12 -38.80 -5.03
N ALA A 169 36.64 -39.99 -4.76
CA ALA A 169 36.46 -40.67 -3.48
C ALA A 169 37.05 -39.87 -2.30
N LEU A 170 38.23 -39.27 -2.49
CA LEU A 170 38.87 -38.43 -1.47
C LEU A 170 38.10 -37.12 -1.22
N ALA A 171 37.49 -36.54 -2.26
CA ALA A 171 36.79 -35.26 -2.19
C ALA A 171 35.30 -35.37 -1.76
N THR A 172 34.82 -36.56 -1.39
CA THR A 172 33.39 -36.81 -1.11
C THR A 172 33.18 -37.26 0.34
N SER A 173 32.08 -36.83 0.97
CA SER A 173 31.67 -37.24 2.31
C SER A 173 31.59 -38.78 2.47
N GLY A 174 31.81 -39.28 3.69
CA GLY A 174 31.80 -40.71 4.00
C GLY A 174 30.55 -41.46 3.50
N PHE A 175 29.36 -40.84 3.57
CA PHE A 175 28.10 -41.43 3.10
C PHE A 175 28.07 -41.77 1.60
N HIS A 176 28.78 -41.00 0.78
CA HIS A 176 28.81 -41.18 -0.68
C HIS A 176 30.16 -41.70 -1.18
N ARG A 177 31.19 -41.78 -0.34
CA ARG A 177 32.52 -42.27 -0.69
C ARG A 177 32.51 -43.75 -1.08
N ASN A 178 31.69 -44.55 -0.41
CA ASN A 178 31.66 -46.01 -0.57
C ASN A 178 31.32 -46.46 -2.00
N ARG A 179 30.46 -45.74 -2.73
CA ARG A 179 30.11 -46.10 -4.11
C ARG A 179 31.29 -45.98 -5.08
N TYR A 180 32.15 -44.98 -4.88
CA TYR A 180 33.33 -44.77 -5.71
C TYR A 180 34.44 -45.77 -5.38
N LEU A 181 34.62 -46.08 -4.09
CA LEU A 181 35.55 -47.13 -3.64
C LEU A 181 35.14 -48.52 -4.13
N ALA A 182 33.85 -48.84 -4.17
CA ALA A 182 33.36 -50.11 -4.68
C ALA A 182 33.68 -50.31 -6.17
N ILE A 183 33.49 -49.28 -7.00
CA ILE A 183 33.85 -49.32 -8.43
C ILE A 183 35.37 -49.46 -8.61
N LEU A 184 36.17 -48.74 -7.80
CA LEU A 184 37.64 -48.86 -7.80
C LEU A 184 38.14 -50.25 -7.40
N ALA A 185 37.58 -50.84 -6.35
CA ALA A 185 37.96 -52.16 -5.87
C ALA A 185 37.67 -53.23 -6.93
N MET A 186 36.51 -53.13 -7.59
CA MET A 186 36.15 -54.00 -8.71
C MET A 186 37.13 -53.85 -9.89
N LEU A 187 37.44 -52.62 -10.29
CA LEU A 187 38.43 -52.33 -11.34
C LEU A 187 39.81 -52.90 -10.99
N GLY A 188 40.27 -52.70 -9.76
CA GLY A 188 41.54 -53.24 -9.27
C GLY A 188 41.58 -54.77 -9.34
N GLY A 189 40.49 -55.44 -8.94
CA GLY A 189 40.38 -56.89 -9.04
C GLY A 189 40.49 -57.42 -10.47
N ILE A 190 39.85 -56.75 -11.43
CA ILE A 190 39.93 -57.09 -12.86
C ILE A 190 41.35 -56.92 -13.39
N VAL A 191 42.01 -55.80 -13.07
CA VAL A 191 43.39 -55.53 -13.48
C VAL A 191 44.34 -56.60 -12.93
N VAL A 192 44.19 -56.95 -11.66
CA VAL A 192 44.99 -58.01 -11.03
C VAL A 192 44.77 -59.33 -11.78
N LEU A 193 43.52 -59.74 -12.02
CA LEU A 193 43.22 -60.98 -12.76
C LEU A 193 43.80 -60.99 -14.17
N ASN A 194 43.74 -59.86 -14.89
CA ASN A 194 44.31 -59.73 -16.23
C ASN A 194 45.86 -59.81 -16.20
N VAL A 195 46.52 -59.22 -15.20
CA VAL A 195 47.97 -59.37 -14.99
C VAL A 195 48.32 -60.84 -14.66
N PHE A 196 47.54 -61.51 -13.83
CA PHE A 196 47.71 -62.95 -13.55
C PHE A 196 47.56 -63.80 -14.82
N TYR A 197 46.56 -63.51 -15.66
CA TYR A 197 46.38 -64.16 -16.96
C TYR A 197 47.64 -64.05 -17.82
N LEU A 198 48.18 -62.83 -17.97
CA LEU A 198 49.37 -62.57 -18.77
C LEU A 198 50.65 -63.21 -18.20
N PHE A 199 50.81 -63.22 -16.87
CA PHE A 199 52.02 -63.74 -16.23
C PHE A 199 52.09 -65.27 -16.22
N PHE A 200 50.96 -65.95 -16.06
CA PHE A 200 50.89 -67.41 -15.94
C PHE A 200 50.54 -68.11 -17.27
N ASP A 201 50.38 -67.37 -18.37
CA ASP A 201 50.05 -67.88 -19.72
C ASP A 201 48.83 -68.82 -19.69
N PHE A 202 47.78 -68.40 -18.96
CA PHE A 202 46.55 -69.17 -18.90
C PHE A 202 45.91 -69.25 -20.29
N PRO A 203 45.22 -70.36 -20.64
CA PRO A 203 44.73 -70.55 -21.99
C PRO A 203 43.59 -69.59 -22.36
N VAL A 204 42.80 -69.11 -21.39
CA VAL A 204 41.65 -68.24 -21.62
C VAL A 204 41.68 -67.07 -20.63
N ASP A 205 41.35 -65.88 -21.11
CA ASP A 205 41.26 -64.70 -20.25
C ASP A 205 39.96 -64.72 -19.44
N ILE A 206 40.07 -65.16 -18.18
CA ILE A 206 38.95 -65.23 -17.24
C ILE A 206 38.52 -63.82 -16.78
N SER A 207 39.36 -62.78 -16.95
CA SER A 207 39.01 -61.42 -16.51
C SER A 207 37.79 -60.86 -17.24
N ILE A 208 37.53 -61.30 -18.48
CA ILE A 208 36.34 -60.93 -19.27
C ILE A 208 35.04 -61.31 -18.56
N PHE A 209 35.03 -62.43 -17.83
CA PHE A 209 33.86 -62.83 -17.05
C PHE A 209 33.49 -61.78 -16.00
N PHE A 210 34.50 -61.15 -15.38
CA PHE A 210 34.31 -60.13 -14.36
C PHE A 210 33.81 -58.80 -14.94
N TYR A 211 33.81 -58.61 -16.27
CA TYR A 211 33.16 -57.46 -16.91
C TYR A 211 31.63 -57.49 -16.72
N ALA A 212 31.01 -58.66 -16.65
CA ALA A 212 29.59 -58.76 -16.28
C ALA A 212 29.34 -58.31 -14.84
N ILE A 213 30.19 -58.71 -13.90
CA ILE A 213 30.09 -58.27 -12.49
C ILE A 213 30.32 -56.75 -12.41
N ALA A 214 31.32 -56.24 -13.13
CA ALA A 214 31.59 -54.82 -13.26
C ALA A 214 30.38 -54.03 -13.76
N SER A 215 29.71 -54.54 -14.79
CA SER A 215 28.54 -53.93 -15.40
C SER A 215 27.38 -53.77 -14.41
N ILE A 216 27.13 -54.79 -13.58
CA ILE A 216 26.09 -54.76 -12.54
C ILE A 216 26.44 -53.72 -11.48
N TYR A 217 27.69 -53.67 -11.04
CA TYR A 217 28.16 -52.71 -10.04
C TYR A 217 28.04 -51.27 -10.55
N VAL A 218 28.51 -51.02 -11.78
CA VAL A 218 28.43 -49.72 -12.44
C VAL A 218 26.96 -49.29 -12.58
N ALA A 219 26.07 -50.17 -13.04
CA ALA A 219 24.65 -49.86 -13.16
C ALA A 219 23.99 -49.57 -11.80
N TYR A 220 24.23 -50.41 -10.79
CA TYR A 220 23.66 -50.27 -9.45
C TYR A 220 24.11 -48.97 -8.76
N TYR A 221 25.42 -48.72 -8.67
CA TYR A 221 25.96 -47.54 -7.99
C TYR A 221 25.67 -46.24 -8.73
N THR A 222 25.42 -46.31 -10.04
CA THR A 222 25.07 -45.12 -10.81
C THR A 222 23.60 -44.75 -10.72
N LEU A 223 22.69 -45.72 -10.78
CA LEU A 223 21.26 -45.44 -10.97
C LEU A 223 20.39 -45.73 -9.74
N LEU A 224 20.79 -46.66 -8.88
CA LEU A 224 19.94 -47.19 -7.81
C LEU A 224 20.45 -46.89 -6.39
N TYR A 225 21.74 -46.58 -6.24
CA TYR A 225 22.34 -46.40 -4.93
C TYR A 225 21.94 -45.08 -4.26
N ASN A 226 21.00 -45.17 -3.33
CA ASN A 226 20.70 -44.14 -2.34
C ASN A 226 21.22 -44.60 -0.96
N PRO A 227 22.17 -43.87 -0.33
CA PRO A 227 22.64 -44.23 1.00
C PRO A 227 21.51 -43.98 2.03
N LYS A 228 20.80 -45.05 2.43
CA LYS A 228 19.71 -44.97 3.41
C LYS A 228 20.13 -44.24 4.70
N ALA A 229 21.33 -44.54 5.19
CA ALA A 229 21.93 -43.88 6.35
C ALA A 229 22.07 -42.35 6.18
N PHE A 230 22.30 -41.86 4.95
CA PHE A 230 22.33 -40.42 4.69
C PHE A 230 20.94 -39.81 4.73
N VAL A 231 19.93 -40.50 4.20
CA VAL A 231 18.53 -40.03 4.23
C VAL A 231 18.03 -39.96 5.67
N GLU A 232 18.29 -41.00 6.48
CA GLU A 232 17.97 -41.01 7.91
C GLU A 232 18.69 -39.90 8.68
N TYR A 233 20.00 -39.69 8.40
CA TYR A 233 20.76 -38.59 8.99
C TYR A 233 20.19 -37.22 8.62
N MET A 234 19.82 -37.01 7.35
CA MET A 234 19.21 -35.77 6.89
C MET A 234 17.85 -35.53 7.55
N LEU A 235 16.97 -36.52 7.59
CA LEU A 235 15.67 -36.41 8.24
C LEU A 235 15.82 -36.13 9.73
N SER A 236 16.71 -36.83 10.42
CA SER A 236 17.00 -36.58 11.85
C SER A 236 17.59 -35.18 12.08
N THR A 237 18.43 -34.68 11.18
CA THR A 237 19.02 -33.34 11.32
C THR A 237 17.99 -32.25 11.06
N ILE A 238 17.10 -32.46 10.08
CA ILE A 238 16.00 -31.54 9.79
C ILE A 238 15.08 -31.48 11.00
N THR A 239 14.60 -32.63 11.51
CA THR A 239 13.67 -32.66 12.65
C THR A 239 14.28 -32.08 13.93
N GLU A 240 15.57 -32.29 14.18
CA GLU A 240 16.28 -31.68 15.32
C GLU A 240 16.41 -30.15 15.22
N ARG A 241 16.39 -29.59 14.00
CA ARG A 241 16.52 -28.14 13.74
C ARG A 241 15.20 -27.41 13.48
N MET A 242 14.07 -28.12 13.47
CA MET A 242 12.76 -27.47 13.28
C MET A 242 12.47 -26.50 14.42
N GLU A 243 11.95 -25.32 14.08
CA GLU A 243 11.48 -24.27 15.01
C GLU A 243 10.07 -24.57 15.53
N CYS A 244 9.74 -25.85 15.69
CA CYS A 244 8.53 -26.32 16.33
C CYS A 244 8.88 -27.46 17.28
N ALA A 245 8.13 -27.62 18.37
CA ALA A 245 8.37 -28.74 19.27
C ALA A 245 7.74 -30.00 18.66
N LEU A 246 8.59 -30.95 18.26
CA LEU A 246 8.15 -32.23 17.72
C LEU A 246 8.38 -33.33 18.74
N ILE A 247 7.31 -34.03 19.14
CA ILE A 247 7.36 -35.14 20.11
C ILE A 247 6.59 -36.33 19.53
N ALA A 248 7.23 -37.49 19.44
CA ALA A 248 6.63 -38.71 18.94
C ALA A 248 6.60 -39.82 20.01
N PHE A 249 5.52 -40.59 19.99
CA PHE A 249 5.21 -41.66 20.92
C PHE A 249 4.91 -42.94 20.16
N ASP A 250 5.30 -44.08 20.72
CA ASP A 250 4.96 -45.39 20.16
C ASP A 250 3.51 -45.82 20.50
N GLU A 251 3.16 -47.04 20.09
CA GLU A 251 1.90 -47.69 20.38
C GLU A 251 1.61 -47.90 21.88
N ASN A 252 2.64 -47.86 22.74
CA ASN A 252 2.56 -48.01 24.19
C ASN A 252 2.64 -46.66 24.91
N ASP A 253 2.40 -45.55 24.20
CA ASP A 253 2.48 -44.18 24.71
C ASP A 253 3.86 -43.80 25.28
N SER A 254 4.93 -44.50 24.89
CA SER A 254 6.31 -44.22 25.33
C SER A 254 6.98 -43.23 24.39
N CYS A 255 7.72 -42.26 24.94
CA CYS A 255 8.34 -41.21 24.14
C CYS A 255 9.54 -41.76 23.34
N ILE A 256 9.39 -41.91 22.03
CA ILE A 256 10.42 -42.42 21.12
C ILE A 256 11.31 -41.33 20.55
N PHE A 257 10.79 -40.11 20.37
CA PHE A 257 11.53 -39.00 19.80
C PHE A 257 11.03 -37.66 20.36
N ALA A 258 11.97 -36.77 20.66
CA ALA A 258 11.69 -35.38 20.94
C ALA A 258 12.84 -34.55 20.38
N ASN A 259 12.55 -33.55 19.56
CA ASN A 259 13.60 -32.69 19.02
C ASN A 259 14.16 -31.73 20.09
N GLN A 260 15.27 -31.05 19.78
CA GLN A 260 15.93 -30.14 20.71
C GLN A 260 15.00 -29.03 21.22
N PHE A 261 14.13 -28.51 20.36
CA PHE A 261 13.17 -27.47 20.73
C PHE A 261 12.16 -27.99 21.76
N ALA A 262 11.55 -29.16 21.51
CA ALA A 262 10.63 -29.80 22.45
C ALA A 262 11.28 -30.13 23.80
N LYS A 263 12.53 -30.61 23.79
CA LYS A 263 13.29 -30.89 25.03
C LYS A 263 13.49 -29.62 25.83
N ARG A 264 13.97 -28.53 25.23
CA ARG A 264 14.19 -27.25 25.93
C ARG A 264 12.91 -26.70 26.56
N MET A 265 11.79 -26.85 25.86
CA MET A 265 10.53 -26.23 26.25
C MET A 265 9.72 -27.07 27.25
N PHE A 266 9.61 -28.38 27.00
CA PHE A 266 8.73 -29.26 27.77
C PHE A 266 9.47 -30.20 28.73
N SER A 267 10.78 -30.42 28.55
CA SER A 267 11.62 -31.20 29.48
C SER A 267 13.05 -30.64 29.62
N PRO A 268 13.22 -29.47 30.28
CA PRO A 268 14.53 -28.82 30.44
C PRO A 268 15.56 -29.69 31.16
N SER A 269 15.11 -30.60 32.03
CA SER A 269 15.94 -31.58 32.75
C SER A 269 16.39 -32.76 31.89
N GLY A 270 15.83 -32.91 30.68
CA GLY A 270 16.10 -34.05 29.78
C GLY A 270 15.42 -35.35 30.18
N ASP A 271 14.53 -35.33 31.18
CA ASP A 271 13.80 -36.52 31.62
C ASP A 271 12.66 -36.85 30.65
N ARG A 272 12.68 -38.07 30.10
CA ARG A 272 11.65 -38.57 29.18
C ARG A 272 10.32 -38.80 29.88
N ARG A 273 10.33 -39.12 31.18
CA ARG A 273 9.11 -39.37 31.96
C ARG A 273 8.21 -38.14 32.04
N LEU A 274 8.80 -36.95 32.08
CA LEU A 274 8.05 -35.69 32.10
C LEU A 274 7.25 -35.47 30.81
N LEU A 275 7.80 -35.88 29.65
CA LEU A 275 7.10 -35.81 28.37
C LEU A 275 5.95 -36.83 28.31
N GLU A 276 6.15 -38.02 28.86
CA GLU A 276 5.11 -39.07 28.94
C GLU A 276 3.98 -38.67 29.90
N GLU A 277 4.28 -38.03 31.02
CA GLU A 277 3.26 -37.48 31.93
C GLU A 277 2.46 -36.35 31.29
N ARG A 278 3.13 -35.44 30.56
CA ARG A 278 2.46 -34.37 29.80
C ARG A 278 1.60 -34.94 28.68
N PHE A 279 2.08 -35.97 27.98
CA PHE A 279 1.32 -36.67 26.96
C PHE A 279 0.02 -37.26 27.49
N ARG A 280 0.03 -37.87 28.68
CA ARG A 280 -1.21 -38.36 29.32
C ARG A 280 -2.22 -37.23 29.52
N LYS A 281 -1.77 -36.04 29.96
CA LYS A 281 -2.63 -34.87 30.12
C LYS A 281 -3.13 -34.30 28.78
N TRP A 282 -2.30 -34.31 27.74
CA TRP A 282 -2.71 -33.89 26.40
C TRP A 282 -3.74 -34.83 25.78
N LYS A 283 -3.63 -36.13 26.09
CA LYS A 283 -4.54 -37.20 25.66
C LYS A 283 -5.86 -37.19 26.44
N ASP A 284 -5.82 -36.86 27.74
CA ASP A 284 -6.98 -36.88 28.63
C ASP A 284 -8.08 -35.90 28.15
N GLY A 285 -9.28 -36.43 27.90
CA GLY A 285 -10.43 -35.67 27.38
C GLY A 285 -10.44 -35.37 25.86
N ARG A 286 -9.42 -35.79 25.10
CA ARG A 286 -9.30 -35.52 23.64
C ARG A 286 -9.40 -36.77 22.76
N GLU A 287 -10.00 -37.85 23.26
CA GLU A 287 -10.40 -39.00 22.44
C GLU A 287 -11.60 -38.62 21.55
N ALA A 288 -11.35 -37.76 20.56
CA ALA A 288 -12.27 -37.58 19.44
C ALA A 288 -12.17 -38.82 18.55
N ASN A 289 -13.22 -39.62 18.59
CA ASN A 289 -13.39 -40.83 17.80
C ASN A 289 -13.17 -40.62 16.30
N SER A 290 -12.52 -41.61 15.69
CA SER A 290 -12.45 -41.94 14.26
C SER A 290 -11.58 -41.06 13.33
N ILE A 291 -10.45 -41.65 12.94
CA ILE A 291 -9.70 -41.46 11.67
C ILE A 291 -8.83 -40.21 11.46
N SER A 292 -9.04 -39.03 12.06
CA SER A 292 -8.33 -37.83 11.56
C SER A 292 -7.32 -37.19 12.50
N ASN A 293 -6.23 -36.70 11.90
CA ASN A 293 -5.30 -35.73 12.48
C ASN A 293 -6.09 -34.52 12.99
N SER A 294 -5.74 -34.01 14.17
CA SER A 294 -6.42 -32.86 14.78
C SER A 294 -5.46 -31.70 14.98
N SER A 295 -5.99 -30.47 14.92
CA SER A 295 -5.27 -29.25 15.26
C SER A 295 -6.12 -28.38 16.19
N TRP A 296 -5.47 -27.69 17.11
CA TRP A 296 -6.13 -26.76 18.03
C TRP A 296 -5.14 -25.76 18.58
N ASN A 297 -5.64 -24.64 19.10
CA ASN A 297 -4.86 -23.66 19.82
C ASN A 297 -5.01 -23.84 21.33
N ASP A 298 -3.93 -23.68 22.09
CA ASP A 298 -3.94 -23.80 23.53
C ASP A 298 -2.85 -22.93 24.17
N ILE A 299 -3.06 -22.56 25.44
CA ILE A 299 -2.20 -21.62 26.17
C ILE A 299 -1.49 -22.40 27.28
N TYR A 300 -0.16 -22.28 27.30
CA TYR A 300 0.68 -22.94 28.31
C TYR A 300 1.53 -21.92 29.05
N THR A 301 1.43 -21.95 30.38
CA THR A 301 2.39 -21.24 31.23
C THR A 301 3.61 -22.14 31.45
N LEU A 302 4.76 -21.75 30.88
CA LEU A 302 6.02 -22.47 30.99
C LEU A 302 7.07 -21.55 31.61
N ASN A 303 7.67 -21.96 32.72
CA ASN A 303 8.70 -21.19 33.46
C ASN A 303 8.29 -19.76 33.89
N GLY A 304 6.99 -19.47 33.96
CA GLY A 304 6.47 -18.15 34.35
C GLY A 304 6.00 -17.29 33.17
N ASP A 305 6.32 -17.69 31.94
CA ASP A 305 5.89 -17.00 30.72
C ASP A 305 4.69 -17.73 30.08
N GLU A 306 3.78 -16.98 29.47
CA GLU A 306 2.62 -17.49 28.75
C GLU A 306 2.96 -17.70 27.27
N TYR A 307 2.82 -18.94 26.79
CA TYR A 307 3.01 -19.31 25.38
C TYR A 307 1.68 -19.73 24.76
N ARG A 308 1.43 -19.26 23.55
CA ARG A 308 0.31 -19.69 22.70
C ARG A 308 0.82 -20.63 21.62
N PHE A 309 0.25 -21.83 21.56
CA PHE A 309 0.64 -22.82 20.57
C PHE A 309 -0.50 -23.18 19.65
N ASP A 310 -0.19 -23.32 18.36
CA ASP A 310 -0.96 -24.15 17.43
C ASP A 310 -0.40 -25.58 17.49
N ILE A 311 -1.25 -26.52 17.88
CA ILE A 311 -0.87 -27.88 18.25
C ILE A 311 -1.48 -28.85 17.27
N HIS A 312 -0.64 -29.60 16.55
CA HIS A 312 -1.07 -30.58 15.56
C HIS A 312 -0.77 -31.99 16.07
N PHE A 313 -1.80 -32.82 16.15
CA PHE A 313 -1.70 -34.21 16.56
C PHE A 313 -1.98 -35.14 15.39
N ASN A 314 -1.06 -36.07 15.15
CA ASN A 314 -1.11 -36.97 14.01
C ASN A 314 -0.83 -38.41 14.44
N LYS A 315 -1.63 -39.36 13.92
CA LYS A 315 -1.44 -40.80 14.15
C LYS A 315 -0.71 -41.45 12.97
N ILE A 316 0.14 -42.42 13.26
CA ILE A 316 0.93 -43.17 12.28
C ILE A 316 0.41 -44.60 12.21
N TYR A 317 0.17 -45.08 10.99
CA TYR A 317 -0.28 -46.44 10.71
C TYR A 317 0.66 -47.11 9.70
N ASP A 318 0.80 -48.42 9.80
CA ASP A 318 1.54 -49.20 8.82
C ASP A 318 0.73 -49.41 7.51
N ARG A 319 1.35 -50.07 6.52
CA ARG A 319 0.71 -50.36 5.22
C ARG A 319 -0.50 -51.29 5.30
N ARG A 320 -0.69 -51.98 6.43
CA ARG A 320 -1.80 -52.90 6.70
C ARG A 320 -2.90 -52.24 7.53
N GLY A 321 -2.71 -50.99 7.95
CA GLY A 321 -3.65 -50.22 8.76
C GLY A 321 -3.51 -50.41 10.27
N TYR A 322 -2.44 -51.07 10.75
CA TYR A 322 -2.17 -51.19 12.18
C TYR A 322 -1.55 -49.90 12.72
N TYR A 323 -2.03 -49.46 13.89
CA TYR A 323 -1.50 -48.27 14.57
C TYR A 323 -0.07 -48.53 15.06
N CYS A 324 0.84 -47.61 14.77
CA CYS A 324 2.25 -47.69 15.16
C CYS A 324 2.65 -46.67 16.24
N GLY A 325 1.85 -45.62 16.43
CA GLY A 325 2.20 -44.50 17.30
C GLY A 325 1.64 -43.18 16.80
N CYS A 326 2.05 -42.09 17.43
CA CYS A 326 1.58 -40.74 17.12
C CYS A 326 2.66 -39.68 17.33
N TYR A 327 2.44 -38.47 16.83
CA TYR A 327 3.30 -37.33 17.13
C TYR A 327 2.50 -36.04 17.30
N TYR A 328 3.06 -35.15 18.11
CA TYR A 328 2.60 -33.77 18.30
C TYR A 328 3.61 -32.81 17.71
N SER A 329 3.10 -31.78 17.02
CA SER A 329 3.87 -30.61 16.60
C SER A 329 3.29 -29.38 17.29
N PHE A 330 4.09 -28.67 18.09
CA PHE A 330 3.67 -27.40 18.70
C PHE A 330 4.39 -26.25 17.99
N TYR A 331 3.62 -25.37 17.36
CA TYR A 331 4.10 -24.15 16.74
C TYR A 331 3.85 -22.98 17.68
N ASP A 332 4.91 -22.30 18.11
CA ASP A 332 4.80 -21.11 18.94
C ASP A 332 4.31 -19.94 18.07
N VAL A 333 3.08 -19.50 18.33
CA VAL A 333 2.42 -18.38 17.64
C VAL A 333 2.27 -17.17 18.55
N THR A 334 2.98 -17.15 19.68
CA THR A 334 2.88 -16.06 20.68
C THR A 334 3.27 -14.72 20.07
N GLY A 335 4.38 -14.68 19.33
CA GLY A 335 4.87 -13.47 18.67
C GLY A 335 3.88 -12.94 17.62
N ASP A 336 3.37 -13.82 16.75
CA ASP A 336 2.41 -13.45 15.71
C ASP A 336 1.10 -12.95 16.31
N TYR A 337 0.63 -13.58 17.40
CA TYR A 337 -0.58 -13.15 18.09
C TYR A 337 -0.42 -11.78 18.75
N LEU A 338 0.70 -11.53 19.44
CA LEU A 338 0.98 -10.23 20.06
C LEU A 338 1.11 -9.13 19.00
N ALA A 339 1.79 -9.42 17.89
CA ALA A 339 1.90 -8.50 16.77
C ALA A 339 0.53 -8.19 16.15
N TYR A 340 -0.32 -9.19 15.99
CA TYR A 340 -1.69 -9.02 15.50
C TYR A 340 -2.56 -8.17 16.44
N GLU A 341 -2.50 -8.40 17.76
CA GLU A 341 -3.22 -7.59 18.74
C GLU A 341 -2.72 -6.13 18.75
N GLU A 342 -1.40 -5.92 18.66
CA GLU A 342 -0.82 -4.58 18.55
C GLU A 342 -1.25 -3.88 17.26
N GLU A 343 -1.21 -4.58 16.12
CA GLU A 343 -1.67 -4.05 14.84
C GLU A 343 -3.16 -3.71 14.87
N LYS A 344 -3.99 -4.58 15.45
CA LYS A 344 -5.41 -4.35 15.66
C LYS A 344 -5.66 -3.14 16.57
N TYR A 345 -4.86 -2.94 17.61
CA TYR A 345 -4.96 -1.75 18.46
C TYR A 345 -4.60 -0.48 17.67
N ARG A 346 -3.50 -0.51 16.91
CA ARG A 346 -3.05 0.62 16.07
C ARG A 346 -4.04 0.96 14.95
N SER A 347 -4.75 -0.03 14.40
CA SER A 347 -5.74 0.18 13.35
C SER A 347 -7.07 0.71 13.87
N SER A 348 -7.33 0.62 15.17
CA SER A 348 -8.60 1.05 15.80
C SER A 348 -8.49 2.29 16.68
N HIS A 349 -7.28 2.69 17.06
CA HIS A 349 -7.05 3.80 17.98
C HIS A 349 -6.19 4.91 17.36
N ASP A 350 -6.45 6.15 17.77
CA ASP A 350 -5.60 7.31 17.46
C ASP A 350 -4.24 7.17 18.14
N SER A 351 -3.17 7.26 17.34
CA SER A 351 -1.79 7.06 17.81
C SER A 351 -1.31 8.07 18.84
N LEU A 352 -1.88 9.29 18.85
CA LEU A 352 -1.48 10.34 19.80
C LEU A 352 -2.23 10.21 21.11
N THR A 353 -3.56 10.07 21.06
CA THR A 353 -4.40 10.17 22.25
C THR A 353 -4.84 8.83 22.83
N GLY A 354 -4.68 7.72 22.09
CA GLY A 354 -5.20 6.40 22.48
C GLY A 354 -6.73 6.36 22.60
N ALA A 355 -7.44 7.28 21.94
CA ALA A 355 -8.89 7.24 21.78
C ALA A 355 -9.24 6.35 20.58
N LEU A 356 -10.50 5.97 20.37
CA LEU A 356 -10.87 5.34 19.10
C LEU A 356 -10.57 6.30 17.93
N ASN A 357 -10.17 5.75 16.79
CA ASN A 357 -10.15 6.50 15.54
C ASN A 357 -11.56 6.61 14.95
N ARG A 358 -11.68 7.39 13.87
CA ARG A 358 -12.96 7.68 13.23
C ARG A 358 -13.67 6.43 12.73
N GLU A 359 -12.98 5.54 12.05
CA GLU A 359 -13.55 4.32 11.47
C GLU A 359 -14.09 3.40 12.55
N SER A 360 -13.27 3.06 13.54
CA SER A 360 -13.67 2.17 14.64
C SER A 360 -14.74 2.78 15.53
N PHE A 361 -14.74 4.10 15.71
CA PHE A 361 -15.83 4.78 16.41
C PHE A 361 -17.17 4.60 15.70
N TYR A 362 -17.21 4.71 14.37
CA TYR A 362 -18.46 4.59 13.62
C TYR A 362 -19.03 3.17 13.68
N GLU A 363 -18.16 2.17 13.55
CA GLU A 363 -18.54 0.77 13.70
C GLU A 363 -19.07 0.49 15.12
N GLU A 364 -18.34 0.93 16.15
CA GLU A 364 -18.73 0.69 17.54
C GLU A 364 -20.01 1.44 17.94
N VAL A 365 -20.22 2.67 17.44
CA VAL A 365 -21.49 3.39 17.61
C VAL A 365 -22.64 2.57 17.04
N ARG A 366 -22.45 1.95 15.86
CA ARG A 366 -23.49 1.10 15.24
C ARG A 366 -23.80 -0.12 16.09
N ASN A 367 -22.77 -0.84 16.50
CA ASN A 367 -22.91 -2.02 17.37
C ASN A 367 -23.67 -1.65 18.66
N ILE A 368 -23.30 -0.56 19.34
CA ILE A 368 -23.95 -0.12 20.58
C ILE A 368 -25.42 0.23 20.35
N LEU A 369 -25.75 0.92 19.25
CA LEU A 369 -27.11 1.28 18.92
C LEU A 369 -27.96 0.05 18.55
N ASP A 370 -27.39 -0.95 17.88
CA ASP A 370 -28.10 -2.17 17.50
C ASP A 370 -28.31 -3.11 18.70
N GLU A 371 -27.33 -3.22 19.59
CA GLU A 371 -27.38 -4.06 20.80
C GLU A 371 -28.30 -3.49 21.90
N ASN A 372 -28.53 -2.17 21.91
CA ASN A 372 -29.25 -1.48 22.99
C ASN A 372 -30.44 -0.65 22.46
N PRO A 373 -31.49 -1.28 21.89
CA PRO A 373 -32.60 -0.59 21.22
C PRO A 373 -33.42 0.30 22.17
N ASP A 374 -33.56 -0.09 23.44
CA ASP A 374 -34.39 0.61 24.43
C ASP A 374 -33.69 1.79 25.11
N THR A 375 -32.43 2.08 24.76
CA THR A 375 -31.65 3.17 25.38
C THR A 375 -31.57 4.37 24.44
N GLU A 376 -31.92 5.56 24.95
CA GLU A 376 -31.73 6.84 24.25
C GLU A 376 -30.26 7.30 24.37
N TYR A 377 -29.66 7.71 23.24
CA TYR A 377 -28.27 8.15 23.16
C TYR A 377 -28.14 9.58 22.63
N LEU A 378 -27.05 10.24 23.01
CA LEU A 378 -26.61 11.51 22.45
C LEU A 378 -25.25 11.32 21.77
N MET A 379 -25.09 12.00 20.64
CA MET A 379 -23.79 12.23 20.00
C MET A 379 -23.29 13.61 20.43
N VAL A 380 -22.19 13.66 21.17
CA VAL A 380 -21.60 14.89 21.69
C VAL A 380 -20.25 15.09 21.03
N CYS A 381 -20.09 16.16 20.28
CA CYS A 381 -18.83 16.52 19.63
C CYS A 381 -18.19 17.72 20.32
N ALA A 382 -16.86 17.80 20.30
CA ALA A 382 -16.08 18.90 20.84
C ALA A 382 -15.02 19.38 19.86
N ASN A 383 -14.72 20.68 19.88
CA ASN A 383 -13.75 21.34 19.01
C ASN A 383 -13.02 22.45 19.80
N VAL A 384 -11.70 22.62 19.60
CA VAL A 384 -10.91 23.66 20.26
C VAL A 384 -10.88 24.92 19.38
N LYS A 385 -11.54 26.00 19.85
CA LYS A 385 -11.61 27.25 19.09
C LYS A 385 -10.21 27.82 18.85
N GLY A 386 -9.84 27.94 17.58
CA GLY A 386 -8.56 28.50 17.17
C GLY A 386 -7.37 27.56 17.39
N PHE A 387 -7.55 26.23 17.35
CA PHE A 387 -6.46 25.27 17.54
C PHE A 387 -5.24 25.50 16.62
N LYS A 388 -5.45 25.93 15.37
CA LYS A 388 -4.35 26.31 14.47
C LYS A 388 -3.47 27.42 15.05
N LEU A 389 -4.08 28.43 15.67
CA LEU A 389 -3.33 29.50 16.34
C LEU A 389 -2.53 28.97 17.54
N ILE A 390 -3.05 27.95 18.24
CA ILE A 390 -2.32 27.28 19.32
C ILE A 390 -1.06 26.58 18.77
N ASN A 391 -1.19 25.84 17.65
CA ASN A 391 -0.04 25.24 16.96
C ASN A 391 0.99 26.30 16.57
N ASP A 392 0.54 27.42 15.99
CA ASP A 392 1.41 28.48 15.49
C ASP A 392 2.11 29.25 16.62
N MET A 393 1.44 29.44 17.77
CA MET A 393 1.99 30.20 18.91
C MET A 393 2.84 29.37 19.87
N PHE A 394 2.46 28.12 20.15
CA PHE A 394 3.08 27.27 21.18
C PHE A 394 3.85 26.08 20.63
N GLY A 395 3.77 25.83 19.32
CA GLY A 395 4.40 24.70 18.66
C GLY A 395 3.57 23.42 18.74
N VAL A 396 3.89 22.48 17.84
CA VAL A 396 3.15 21.22 17.66
C VAL A 396 3.19 20.36 18.94
N ASP A 397 4.35 20.26 19.60
CA ASP A 397 4.51 19.41 20.80
C ASP A 397 3.62 19.83 21.99
N GLU A 398 3.33 21.12 22.15
CA GLU A 398 2.41 21.58 23.21
C GLU A 398 0.95 21.41 22.82
N ALA A 399 0.63 21.58 21.55
CA ALA A 399 -0.71 21.31 21.05
C ALA A 399 -1.04 19.81 21.13
N ASP A 400 -0.08 18.94 20.86
CA ASP A 400 -0.23 17.49 21.02
C ASP A 400 -0.44 17.11 22.49
N ARG A 401 0.30 17.73 23.42
CA ARG A 401 0.07 17.55 24.86
C ARG A 401 -1.30 18.04 25.30
N LEU A 402 -1.80 19.11 24.72
CA LEU A 402 -3.17 19.58 24.95
C LEU A 402 -4.20 18.54 24.50
N LEU A 403 -4.02 17.93 23.32
CA LEU A 403 -4.92 16.89 22.81
C LEU A 403 -4.91 15.63 23.67
N ILE A 404 -3.73 15.20 24.12
CA ILE A 404 -3.59 14.10 25.09
C ILE A 404 -4.36 14.45 26.37
N LYS A 405 -4.19 15.67 26.89
CA LYS A 405 -4.90 16.09 28.11
C LYS A 405 -6.41 16.14 27.93
N ALA A 406 -6.89 16.56 26.76
CA ALA A 406 -8.31 16.55 26.43
C ALA A 406 -8.85 15.11 26.42
N ALA A 407 -8.16 14.19 25.75
CA ALA A 407 -8.52 12.78 25.70
C ALA A 407 -8.53 12.12 27.09
N ASP A 408 -7.50 12.38 27.91
CA ASP A 408 -7.45 11.89 29.30
C ASP A 408 -8.62 12.40 30.13
N THR A 409 -8.97 13.68 29.96
CA THR A 409 -10.09 14.29 30.69
C THR A 409 -11.43 13.68 30.28
N ILE A 410 -11.62 13.35 29.00
CA ILE A 410 -12.79 12.63 28.52
C ILE A 410 -12.80 11.21 29.10
N ARG A 411 -11.65 10.51 29.04
CA ARG A 411 -11.49 9.13 29.53
C ARG A 411 -11.80 8.98 31.02
N GLU A 412 -11.33 9.90 31.86
CA GLU A 412 -11.61 9.91 33.30
C GLU A 412 -13.10 10.08 33.63
N ARG A 413 -13.88 10.66 32.72
CA ARG A 413 -15.31 10.98 32.91
C ARG A 413 -16.24 10.00 32.22
N LEU A 414 -15.72 9.15 31.33
CA LEU A 414 -16.50 8.13 30.67
C LEU A 414 -16.99 7.08 31.66
N LYS A 415 -18.27 6.76 31.56
CA LYS A 415 -18.92 5.69 32.33
C LYS A 415 -19.20 4.50 31.40
N PRO A 416 -19.39 3.27 31.94
CA PRO A 416 -19.67 2.09 31.12
C PRO A 416 -20.86 2.29 30.17
N GLY A 417 -20.73 1.93 28.89
CA GLY A 417 -21.74 2.18 27.86
C GLY A 417 -21.63 3.54 27.16
N ALA A 418 -20.53 4.27 27.39
CA ALA A 418 -20.15 5.43 26.59
C ALA A 418 -18.78 5.16 25.95
N ILE A 419 -18.61 5.63 24.72
CA ILE A 419 -17.38 5.50 23.93
C ILE A 419 -16.98 6.87 23.40
N PHE A 420 -15.68 7.06 23.14
CA PHE A 420 -15.17 8.30 22.58
C PHE A 420 -14.08 8.06 21.55
N ALA A 421 -13.93 9.05 20.67
CA ALA A 421 -12.97 9.05 19.61
C ALA A 421 -12.35 10.42 19.40
N ARG A 422 -11.16 10.41 18.81
CA ARG A 422 -10.60 11.57 18.13
C ARG A 422 -10.81 11.36 16.64
N LEU A 423 -11.63 12.22 16.04
CA LEU A 423 -12.05 12.05 14.64
C LEU A 423 -10.98 12.57 13.69
N GLU A 424 -10.50 13.79 13.94
CA GLU A 424 -9.46 14.47 13.17
C GLU A 424 -8.95 15.68 13.97
N ALA A 425 -7.67 16.07 13.81
CA ALA A 425 -7.10 17.28 14.42
C ALA A 425 -7.48 17.48 15.91
N ASP A 426 -8.32 18.47 16.20
CA ASP A 426 -8.81 18.85 17.53
C ASP A 426 -10.29 18.47 17.78
N ARG A 427 -10.85 17.62 16.91
CA ARG A 427 -12.23 17.17 16.95
C ARG A 427 -12.37 15.86 17.70
N PHE A 428 -13.15 15.90 18.77
CA PHE A 428 -13.52 14.73 19.57
C PHE A 428 -15.01 14.43 19.42
N ALA A 429 -15.37 13.15 19.49
CA ALA A 429 -16.75 12.71 19.54
C ALA A 429 -16.96 11.71 20.68
N VAL A 430 -18.15 11.77 21.29
CA VAL A 430 -18.56 10.91 22.40
C VAL A 430 -19.97 10.45 22.13
N LEU A 431 -20.19 9.13 22.13
CA LEU A 431 -21.52 8.55 22.21
C LEU A 431 -21.79 8.21 23.67
N MET A 432 -22.92 8.66 24.21
CA MET A 432 -23.32 8.31 25.58
C MET A 432 -24.83 8.24 25.77
N PRO A 433 -25.31 7.45 26.75
CA PRO A 433 -26.73 7.43 27.09
C PRO A 433 -27.21 8.81 27.53
N LYS A 434 -28.37 9.25 27.02
CA LYS A 434 -28.96 10.57 27.33
C LYS A 434 -29.19 10.76 28.83
N SER A 435 -29.57 9.71 29.54
CA SER A 435 -29.74 9.71 31.01
C SER A 435 -28.48 10.05 31.80
N ARG A 436 -27.29 9.98 31.16
CA ARG A 436 -25.99 10.27 31.78
C ARG A 436 -25.40 11.60 31.33
N TYR A 437 -26.05 12.30 30.43
CA TYR A 437 -25.62 13.60 29.94
C TYR A 437 -26.07 14.72 30.89
N THR A 438 -25.12 15.59 31.23
CA THR A 438 -25.38 16.88 31.88
C THR A 438 -24.36 17.89 31.36
N GLU A 439 -24.78 19.12 31.09
CA GLU A 439 -23.87 20.18 30.62
C GLU A 439 -22.72 20.43 31.61
N GLU A 440 -22.99 20.31 32.91
CA GLU A 440 -22.01 20.53 33.97
C GLU A 440 -20.81 19.57 33.90
N VAL A 441 -21.04 18.30 33.51
CA VAL A 441 -19.96 17.31 33.37
C VAL A 441 -18.98 17.72 32.28
N PHE A 442 -19.50 18.19 31.14
CA PHE A 442 -18.67 18.65 30.02
C PHE A 442 -17.99 19.98 30.36
N MET A 443 -18.72 20.96 30.91
CA MET A 443 -18.15 22.25 31.30
C MET A 443 -17.02 22.11 32.34
N THR A 444 -17.18 21.21 33.32
CA THR A 444 -16.14 20.98 34.33
C THR A 444 -14.89 20.34 33.73
N GLY A 445 -15.04 19.36 32.84
CA GLY A 445 -13.92 18.76 32.12
C GLY A 445 -13.22 19.77 31.22
N MET A 446 -13.98 20.55 30.46
CA MET A 446 -13.47 21.54 29.53
C MET A 446 -12.76 22.69 30.23
N ASN A 447 -13.24 23.13 31.39
CA ASN A 447 -12.54 24.13 32.21
C ASN A 447 -11.16 23.62 32.64
N LYS A 448 -11.04 22.34 33.04
CA LYS A 448 -9.73 21.75 33.38
C LYS A 448 -8.77 21.76 32.19
N VAL A 449 -9.25 21.42 30.99
CA VAL A 449 -8.44 21.44 29.76
C VAL A 449 -8.09 22.88 29.35
N SER A 450 -9.04 23.80 29.47
CA SER A 450 -8.85 25.22 29.10
C SER A 450 -7.80 25.94 29.96
N HIS A 451 -7.58 25.46 31.20
CA HIS A 451 -6.53 25.97 32.09
C HIS A 451 -5.15 25.34 31.85
N PHE A 452 -5.02 24.34 30.97
CA PHE A 452 -3.77 23.61 30.75
C PHE A 452 -2.62 24.52 30.29
N LEU A 453 -2.87 25.44 29.35
CA LEU A 453 -1.85 26.35 28.82
C LEU A 453 -1.54 27.55 29.74
N ASN A 454 -2.30 27.72 30.83
CA ASN A 454 -2.15 28.71 31.90
C ASN A 454 -1.49 30.05 31.50
N ASN A 455 -1.92 30.63 30.36
CA ASN A 455 -1.40 31.87 29.82
C ASN A 455 -2.42 32.99 30.02
N ALA A 456 -2.04 34.04 30.75
CA ALA A 456 -2.90 35.16 31.08
C ALA A 456 -3.38 35.95 29.84
N GLN A 457 -2.71 35.81 28.69
CA GLN A 457 -3.04 36.52 27.46
C GLN A 457 -3.94 35.72 26.49
N TYR A 458 -4.05 34.40 26.64
CA TYR A 458 -4.85 33.58 25.72
C TYR A 458 -5.74 32.59 26.49
N ARG A 459 -7.05 32.83 26.46
CA ARG A 459 -8.05 31.95 27.06
C ARG A 459 -8.55 30.97 26.00
N MET A 460 -8.20 29.70 26.15
CA MET A 460 -8.73 28.62 25.33
C MET A 460 -10.22 28.44 25.56
N VAL A 461 -10.96 28.22 24.48
CA VAL A 461 -12.39 27.93 24.51
C VAL A 461 -12.63 26.62 23.76
N ILE A 462 -13.23 25.65 24.44
CA ILE A 462 -13.71 24.41 23.82
C ILE A 462 -15.20 24.62 23.51
N LEU A 463 -15.61 24.31 22.29
CA LEU A 463 -17.00 24.36 21.85
C LEU A 463 -17.56 22.95 21.79
N VAL A 464 -18.81 22.77 22.20
CA VAL A 464 -19.51 21.49 22.22
C VAL A 464 -20.80 21.56 21.44
N GLY A 465 -21.04 20.53 20.64
CA GLY A 465 -22.26 20.33 19.90
C GLY A 465 -22.93 19.04 20.32
N VAL A 466 -24.24 19.08 20.51
CA VAL A 466 -25.03 17.94 20.96
C VAL A 466 -26.05 17.60 19.88
N TYR A 467 -26.05 16.35 19.44
CA TYR A 467 -27.05 15.78 18.56
C TYR A 467 -27.82 14.69 19.31
N GLU A 468 -29.12 14.86 19.43
CA GLU A 468 -30.01 13.86 20.02
C GLU A 468 -30.37 12.80 18.98
N ILE A 469 -30.15 11.52 19.32
CA ILE A 469 -30.39 10.42 18.38
C ILE A 469 -31.86 10.00 18.48
N TYR A 470 -32.70 10.59 17.63
CA TYR A 470 -34.12 10.22 17.47
C TYR A 470 -34.36 9.24 16.31
N ASP A 471 -33.54 9.33 15.25
CA ASP A 471 -33.55 8.40 14.12
C ASP A 471 -32.32 7.49 14.21
N ARG A 472 -32.55 6.21 14.55
CA ARG A 472 -31.49 5.21 14.72
C ARG A 472 -30.95 4.70 13.37
N GLU A 473 -31.72 4.84 12.30
CA GLU A 473 -31.33 4.45 10.94
C GLU A 473 -30.43 5.50 10.28
N ALA A 474 -30.42 6.73 10.80
CA ALA A 474 -29.54 7.79 10.33
C ALA A 474 -28.05 7.38 10.44
N SER A 475 -27.24 7.66 9.43
CA SER A 475 -25.81 7.29 9.48
C SER A 475 -25.07 7.96 10.66
N VAL A 476 -24.04 7.30 11.23
CA VAL A 476 -23.20 7.90 12.30
C VAL A 476 -22.63 9.23 11.84
N ILE A 477 -22.20 9.28 10.57
CA ILE A 477 -21.64 10.45 9.93
C ILE A 477 -22.63 11.62 10.06
N SER A 478 -23.90 11.41 9.72
CA SER A 478 -24.93 12.45 9.84
C SER A 478 -25.15 12.92 11.29
N MET A 479 -25.03 12.03 12.28
CA MET A 479 -25.14 12.39 13.70
C MET A 479 -23.96 13.28 14.15
N VAL A 480 -22.75 12.91 13.73
CA VAL A 480 -21.51 13.67 14.00
C VAL A 480 -21.55 15.02 13.31
N ASP A 481 -21.94 15.07 12.04
CA ASP A 481 -22.07 16.31 11.27
C ASP A 481 -23.10 17.25 11.90
N GLY A 482 -24.25 16.71 12.34
CA GLY A 482 -25.25 17.50 13.05
C GLY A 482 -24.70 18.12 14.34
N ALA A 483 -23.92 17.38 15.11
CA ALA A 483 -23.25 17.92 16.30
C ALA A 483 -22.22 19.01 15.94
N PHE A 484 -21.41 18.85 14.89
CA PHE A 484 -20.49 19.92 14.45
C PHE A 484 -21.20 21.14 13.87
N LEU A 485 -22.34 20.98 13.20
CA LEU A 485 -23.18 22.10 12.77
C LEU A 485 -23.70 22.91 13.96
N ALA A 486 -24.03 22.24 15.07
CA ALA A 486 -24.37 22.94 16.31
C ALA A 486 -23.17 23.76 16.83
N ILE A 487 -21.95 23.21 16.82
CA ILE A 487 -20.72 23.96 17.17
C ILE A 487 -20.55 25.19 16.29
N ASP A 488 -20.77 25.06 14.98
CA ASP A 488 -20.59 26.15 14.03
C ASP A 488 -21.56 27.32 14.29
N SER A 489 -22.77 27.04 14.78
CA SER A 489 -23.76 28.07 15.16
C SER A 489 -23.31 28.97 16.31
N ILE A 490 -22.37 28.51 17.14
CA ILE A 490 -21.86 29.25 18.30
C ILE A 490 -20.40 29.69 18.13
N LYS A 491 -19.76 29.44 16.98
CA LYS A 491 -18.35 29.81 16.74
C LYS A 491 -18.07 31.31 16.99
N SER A 492 -18.99 32.19 16.63
CA SER A 492 -18.89 33.65 16.85
C SER A 492 -19.33 34.10 18.25
N SER A 493 -20.00 33.23 19.03
CA SER A 493 -20.43 33.56 20.38
C SER A 493 -19.23 33.54 21.35
N PHE A 494 -19.20 34.52 22.25
CA PHE A 494 -18.29 34.56 23.39
C PHE A 494 -18.96 34.09 24.69
N LYS A 495 -20.28 33.85 24.67
CA LYS A 495 -21.09 33.48 25.84
C LYS A 495 -21.47 32.01 25.87
N ASN A 496 -21.69 31.39 24.70
CA ASN A 496 -22.20 30.03 24.60
C ASN A 496 -21.07 29.08 24.18
N SER A 497 -20.80 28.06 25.00
CA SER A 497 -19.83 27.00 24.73
C SER A 497 -20.49 25.67 24.34
N ILE A 498 -21.81 25.56 24.48
CA ILE A 498 -22.60 24.38 24.15
C ILE A 498 -23.76 24.80 23.23
N ALA A 499 -24.00 24.01 22.18
CA ALA A 499 -25.13 24.17 21.27
C ALA A 499 -25.79 22.82 20.97
N TYR A 500 -27.10 22.85 20.77
CA TYR A 500 -27.89 21.67 20.40
C TYR A 500 -28.26 21.76 18.93
N TYR A 501 -28.11 20.65 18.22
CA TYR A 501 -28.60 20.52 16.87
C TYR A 501 -30.12 20.50 16.85
N GLY A 502 -30.73 21.27 15.95
CA GLY A 502 -32.19 21.34 15.80
C GLY A 502 -32.61 21.66 14.36
N ASP A 503 -33.90 21.44 14.05
CA ASP A 503 -34.44 21.53 12.69
C ASP A 503 -34.33 22.92 12.04
N MET A 504 -34.27 24.00 12.82
CA MET A 504 -34.03 25.33 12.27
C MET A 504 -32.61 25.47 11.72
N LEU A 505 -31.60 25.04 12.49
CA LEU A 505 -30.19 25.05 12.08
C LEU A 505 -29.96 24.19 10.83
N ARG A 506 -30.60 23.01 10.78
CA ARG A 506 -30.57 22.15 9.59
C ARG A 506 -31.12 22.86 8.36
N ARG A 507 -32.30 23.49 8.48
CA ARG A 507 -32.95 24.16 7.34
C ARG A 507 -32.16 25.37 6.86
N GLU A 508 -31.59 26.15 7.77
CA GLU A 508 -30.73 27.29 7.45
C GLU A 508 -29.47 26.83 6.71
N TYR A 509 -28.76 25.83 7.23
CA TYR A 509 -27.57 25.27 6.57
C TYR A 509 -27.87 24.70 5.18
N MET A 510 -28.96 23.94 5.03
CA MET A 510 -29.38 23.42 3.73
C MET A 510 -29.76 24.53 2.73
N SER A 511 -30.37 25.61 3.22
CA SER A 511 -30.67 26.80 2.41
C SER A 511 -29.39 27.53 1.97
N GLU A 512 -28.42 27.69 2.88
CA GLU A 512 -27.10 28.27 2.56
C GLU A 512 -26.39 27.44 1.48
N GLN A 513 -26.31 26.11 1.66
CA GLN A 513 -25.66 25.21 0.69
C GLN A 513 -26.32 25.27 -0.68
N LYS A 514 -27.65 25.38 -0.74
CA LYS A 514 -28.36 25.53 -2.00
C LYS A 514 -27.99 26.83 -2.73
N ILE A 515 -27.92 27.95 -2.01
CA ILE A 515 -27.52 29.23 -2.60
C ILE A 515 -26.08 29.17 -3.13
N ILE A 516 -25.15 28.59 -2.37
CA ILE A 516 -23.75 28.46 -2.78
C ILE A 516 -23.63 27.52 -4.00
N GLY A 517 -24.30 26.38 -3.96
CA GLY A 517 -24.26 25.38 -5.04
C GLY A 517 -24.83 25.90 -6.36
N GLU A 518 -25.80 26.82 -6.31
CA GLU A 518 -26.39 27.44 -7.50
C GLU A 518 -25.64 28.70 -7.97
N PHE A 519 -24.74 29.28 -7.15
CA PHE A 519 -24.21 30.63 -7.36
C PHE A 519 -23.45 30.79 -8.69
N GLU A 520 -22.49 29.93 -8.99
CA GLU A 520 -21.66 30.08 -10.20
C GLU A 520 -22.46 29.85 -11.49
N ASP A 521 -23.36 28.86 -11.48
CA ASP A 521 -24.29 28.60 -12.58
C ASP A 521 -25.25 29.78 -12.75
N ALA A 522 -25.81 30.30 -11.66
CA ALA A 522 -26.71 31.46 -11.70
C ALA A 522 -26.00 32.72 -12.23
N LEU A 523 -24.74 32.94 -11.85
CA LEU A 523 -23.93 34.06 -12.34
C LEU A 523 -23.62 33.93 -13.84
N SER A 524 -23.20 32.74 -14.28
CA SER A 524 -22.88 32.48 -15.70
C SER A 524 -24.11 32.50 -16.61
N MET A 525 -25.27 32.07 -16.11
CA MET A 525 -26.55 32.12 -16.83
C MET A 525 -27.20 33.51 -16.81
N GLY A 526 -26.58 34.51 -16.18
CA GLY A 526 -27.11 35.88 -16.12
C GLY A 526 -28.38 36.02 -15.27
N GLN A 527 -28.55 35.16 -14.26
CA GLN A 527 -29.67 35.25 -13.32
C GLN A 527 -29.50 36.43 -12.35
N PHE A 528 -28.27 36.86 -12.08
CA PHE A 528 -28.02 38.11 -11.36
C PHE A 528 -28.16 39.29 -12.33
N ALA A 529 -28.99 40.26 -11.95
CA ALA A 529 -29.30 41.43 -12.76
C ALA A 529 -29.07 42.72 -11.97
N MET A 530 -28.53 43.72 -12.66
CA MET A 530 -28.40 45.08 -12.13
C MET A 530 -29.74 45.81 -12.26
N PHE A 531 -30.22 46.36 -11.14
CA PHE A 531 -31.32 47.30 -11.07
C PHE A 531 -30.74 48.68 -10.73
N LEU A 532 -31.40 49.74 -11.17
CA LEU A 532 -30.98 51.11 -10.97
C LEU A 532 -32.04 51.87 -10.17
N GLN A 533 -31.64 52.50 -9.08
CA GLN A 533 -32.50 53.42 -8.35
C GLN A 533 -32.12 54.87 -8.66
N PRO A 534 -33.05 55.73 -9.08
CA PRO A 534 -32.74 57.11 -9.43
C PRO A 534 -32.39 57.94 -8.20
N VAL A 535 -31.38 58.77 -8.38
CA VAL A 535 -30.95 59.80 -7.44
C VAL A 535 -31.05 61.14 -8.17
N VAL A 536 -31.95 61.99 -7.68
CA VAL A 536 -32.31 63.24 -8.34
C VAL A 536 -31.72 64.43 -7.63
N ASN A 537 -31.48 65.52 -8.36
CA ASN A 537 -31.15 66.80 -7.75
C ASN A 537 -32.38 67.45 -7.09
N MET A 538 -32.19 68.59 -6.43
CA MET A 538 -33.27 69.33 -5.77
C MET A 538 -34.37 69.84 -6.74
N ASP A 539 -34.09 69.92 -8.04
CA ASP A 539 -35.08 70.28 -9.07
C ASP A 539 -35.88 69.07 -9.59
N GLY A 540 -35.61 67.86 -9.08
CA GLY A 540 -36.23 66.61 -9.51
C GLY A 540 -35.68 66.04 -10.82
N LYS A 541 -34.54 66.55 -11.32
CA LYS A 541 -33.86 65.99 -12.49
C LYS A 541 -32.91 64.88 -12.07
N ILE A 542 -32.81 63.84 -12.90
CA ILE A 542 -31.86 62.75 -12.67
C ILE A 542 -30.43 63.30 -12.65
N ALA A 543 -29.65 62.89 -11.65
CA ALA A 543 -28.23 63.22 -11.54
C ALA A 543 -27.37 61.95 -11.54
N MET A 544 -27.84 60.90 -10.86
CA MET A 544 -27.14 59.63 -10.78
C MET A 544 -28.10 58.47 -10.52
N ALA A 545 -27.58 57.26 -10.58
CA ALA A 545 -28.33 56.05 -10.24
C ALA A 545 -27.50 55.13 -9.36
N GLU A 546 -28.12 54.52 -8.35
CA GLU A 546 -27.46 53.48 -7.56
C GLU A 546 -27.70 52.11 -8.19
N ALA A 547 -26.62 51.36 -8.42
CA ALA A 547 -26.65 50.00 -8.92
C ALA A 547 -26.90 49.00 -7.78
N LEU A 548 -28.06 48.35 -7.85
CA LEU A 548 -28.53 47.39 -6.88
C LEU A 548 -28.69 46.02 -7.52
N VAL A 549 -28.06 45.00 -6.93
CA VAL A 549 -28.16 43.63 -7.43
C VAL A 549 -29.49 42.99 -7.06
N ARG A 550 -30.08 42.24 -8.00
CA ARG A 550 -31.23 41.35 -7.79
C ARG A 550 -30.94 39.99 -8.41
N TRP A 551 -31.31 38.92 -7.71
CA TRP A 551 -31.22 37.57 -8.26
C TRP A 551 -32.59 37.14 -8.80
N ILE A 552 -32.67 37.04 -10.13
CA ILE A 552 -33.84 36.61 -10.88
C ILE A 552 -33.78 35.09 -11.05
N HIS A 553 -34.32 34.36 -10.07
CA HIS A 553 -34.28 32.90 -10.05
C HIS A 553 -35.45 32.31 -10.85
N PRO A 554 -35.24 31.26 -11.67
CA PRO A 554 -36.28 30.66 -12.52
C PRO A 554 -37.51 30.18 -11.73
N ASP A 555 -37.30 29.45 -10.63
CA ASP A 555 -38.41 28.89 -9.83
C ASP A 555 -38.86 29.79 -8.66
N ARG A 556 -37.98 30.65 -8.13
CA ARG A 556 -38.22 31.43 -6.90
C ARG A 556 -38.58 32.89 -7.14
N GLY A 557 -38.53 33.36 -8.38
CA GLY A 557 -38.75 34.77 -8.73
C GLY A 557 -37.58 35.65 -8.26
N ILE A 558 -37.87 36.89 -7.86
CA ILE A 558 -36.85 37.86 -7.45
C ILE A 558 -36.46 37.62 -6.00
N ILE A 559 -35.22 37.19 -5.79
CA ILE A 559 -34.63 37.01 -4.45
C ILE A 559 -33.94 38.32 -4.04
N ALA A 560 -34.23 38.77 -2.82
CA ALA A 560 -33.67 39.99 -2.26
C ALA A 560 -32.19 39.83 -1.86
N PRO A 561 -31.37 40.90 -1.97
CA PRO A 561 -29.95 40.88 -1.60
C PRO A 561 -29.68 40.39 -0.18
N GLY A 562 -30.53 40.76 0.80
CA GLY A 562 -30.38 40.32 2.18
C GLY A 562 -30.43 38.79 2.39
N SER A 563 -30.93 38.02 1.42
CA SER A 563 -30.96 36.56 1.49
C SER A 563 -29.67 35.88 1.00
N PHE A 564 -28.81 36.58 0.24
CA PHE A 564 -27.61 35.98 -0.35
C PHE A 564 -26.33 36.78 -0.11
N ILE A 565 -26.36 38.11 -0.02
CA ILE A 565 -25.15 38.92 0.21
C ILE A 565 -24.41 38.51 1.49
N PRO A 566 -25.06 38.40 2.68
CA PRO A 566 -24.35 38.01 3.90
C PRO A 566 -23.68 36.63 3.78
N LEU A 567 -24.31 35.73 3.02
CA LEU A 567 -23.78 34.40 2.77
C LEU A 567 -22.56 34.43 1.84
N LEU A 568 -22.62 35.22 0.76
CA LEU A 568 -21.49 35.39 -0.15
C LEU A 568 -20.30 36.09 0.53
N GLU A 569 -20.56 37.02 1.46
CA GLU A 569 -19.52 37.63 2.29
C GLU A 569 -18.89 36.65 3.27
N LYS A 570 -19.71 35.81 3.93
CA LYS A 570 -19.27 34.74 4.84
C LYS A 570 -18.42 33.68 4.13
N THR A 571 -18.73 33.39 2.87
CA THR A 571 -18.11 32.33 2.08
C THR A 571 -17.01 32.82 1.13
N GLY A 572 -16.84 34.14 1.00
CA GLY A 572 -15.80 34.75 0.18
C GLY A 572 -16.11 34.78 -1.32
N TYR A 573 -17.38 34.61 -1.71
CA TYR A 573 -17.83 34.68 -3.11
C TYR A 573 -18.31 36.07 -3.53
N ILE A 574 -18.46 37.01 -2.58
CA ILE A 574 -19.03 38.34 -2.83
C ILE A 574 -18.30 39.11 -3.94
N TYR A 575 -16.97 39.10 -3.95
CA TYR A 575 -16.17 39.79 -4.97
C TYR A 575 -16.52 39.38 -6.40
N LYS A 576 -16.91 38.11 -6.63
CA LYS A 576 -17.30 37.65 -7.97
C LYS A 576 -18.61 38.31 -8.43
N LEU A 577 -19.55 38.46 -7.50
CA LEU A 577 -20.81 39.12 -7.77
C LEU A 577 -20.59 40.62 -7.99
N ASP A 578 -19.77 41.24 -7.14
CA ASP A 578 -19.51 42.68 -7.21
C ASP A 578 -18.76 43.03 -8.50
N MET A 579 -17.72 42.28 -8.87
CA MET A 579 -17.06 42.42 -10.18
C MET A 579 -18.03 42.30 -11.36
N PHE A 580 -18.98 41.36 -11.29
CA PHE A 580 -20.00 41.21 -12.33
C PHE A 580 -20.87 42.47 -12.41
N ILE A 581 -21.34 43.01 -11.27
CA ILE A 581 -22.16 44.22 -11.23
C ILE A 581 -21.37 45.47 -11.66
N TRP A 582 -20.12 45.61 -11.22
CA TRP A 582 -19.24 46.71 -11.63
C TRP A 582 -19.02 46.72 -13.14
N GLU A 583 -18.76 45.56 -13.75
CA GLU A 583 -18.62 45.47 -15.21
C GLU A 583 -19.93 45.82 -15.92
N GLN A 584 -21.10 45.42 -15.39
CA GLN A 584 -22.39 45.85 -15.95
C GLN A 584 -22.57 47.37 -15.84
N ALA A 585 -22.27 47.98 -14.70
CA ALA A 585 -22.38 49.42 -14.50
C ALA A 585 -21.49 50.20 -15.49
N VAL A 586 -20.22 49.82 -15.61
CA VAL A 586 -19.27 50.46 -16.54
C VAL A 586 -19.70 50.28 -18.00
N LYS A 587 -20.19 49.08 -18.39
CA LYS A 587 -20.76 48.85 -19.73
C LYS A 587 -21.95 49.78 -20.00
N ARG A 588 -22.82 50.01 -19.02
CA ARG A 588 -23.96 50.93 -19.16
C ARG A 588 -23.53 52.38 -19.26
N LEU A 589 -22.57 52.81 -18.44
CA LEU A 589 -22.00 54.17 -18.56
C LEU A 589 -21.37 54.42 -19.94
N ALA A 590 -20.63 53.46 -20.49
CA ALA A 590 -20.09 53.56 -21.84
C ALA A 590 -21.20 53.65 -22.91
N TYR A 591 -22.31 52.92 -22.74
CA TYR A 591 -23.46 53.03 -23.61
C TYR A 591 -24.14 54.40 -23.51
N TRP A 592 -24.34 54.92 -22.29
CA TRP A 592 -24.92 56.26 -22.08
C TRP A 592 -24.07 57.36 -22.69
N ALA A 593 -22.74 57.20 -22.67
CA ALA A 593 -21.83 58.10 -23.38
C ALA A 593 -22.05 58.12 -24.89
N SER A 594 -22.39 56.97 -25.48
CA SER A 594 -22.63 56.88 -26.92
C SER A 594 -23.93 57.53 -27.39
N ILE A 595 -24.83 57.87 -26.46
CA ILE A 595 -26.11 58.55 -26.74
C ILE A 595 -26.15 59.97 -26.15
N ASP A 596 -24.99 60.57 -25.92
CA ASP A 596 -24.81 61.94 -25.37
C ASP A 596 -25.45 62.15 -23.97
N ARG A 597 -25.59 61.07 -23.18
CA ARG A 597 -26.04 61.11 -21.78
C ARG A 597 -24.87 60.99 -20.81
N ASP A 598 -23.89 61.87 -20.99
CA ASP A 598 -22.72 61.98 -20.12
C ASP A 598 -23.01 62.66 -18.78
N ASP A 599 -24.21 63.21 -18.62
CA ASP A 599 -24.72 63.91 -17.45
C ASP A 599 -25.09 62.99 -16.27
N VAL A 600 -25.23 61.67 -16.51
CA VAL A 600 -25.65 60.71 -15.49
C VAL A 600 -24.50 59.77 -15.10
N SER A 601 -24.29 59.63 -13.78
CA SER A 601 -23.32 58.72 -13.17
C SER A 601 -24.01 57.50 -12.51
N ILE A 602 -23.26 56.41 -12.28
CA ILE A 602 -23.75 55.23 -11.54
C ILE A 602 -22.89 55.03 -10.28
N SER A 603 -23.53 54.86 -9.13
CA SER A 603 -22.89 54.43 -7.87
C SER A 603 -22.92 52.91 -7.76
N VAL A 604 -21.81 52.30 -7.37
CA VAL A 604 -21.68 50.85 -7.12
C VAL A 604 -21.15 50.58 -5.73
N ASN A 605 -21.77 49.61 -5.06
CA ASN A 605 -21.39 49.16 -3.74
C ASN A 605 -20.08 48.35 -3.75
N ILE A 606 -19.28 48.50 -2.70
CA ILE A 606 -18.07 47.72 -2.43
C ILE A 606 -18.21 47.05 -1.05
N SER A 607 -18.11 45.73 -1.01
CA SER A 607 -18.08 45.01 0.26
C SER A 607 -16.72 45.20 0.94
N VAL A 608 -16.73 45.28 2.28
CA VAL A 608 -15.50 45.28 3.11
C VAL A 608 -14.64 44.05 2.80
N LYS A 609 -15.26 42.94 2.38
CA LYS A 609 -14.57 41.70 2.04
C LYS A 609 -13.74 41.81 0.76
N ASP A 610 -14.09 42.67 -0.18
CA ASP A 610 -13.40 42.75 -1.47
C ASP A 610 -11.96 43.23 -1.31
N PHE A 611 -11.70 44.09 -0.33
CA PHE A 611 -10.35 44.55 0.06
C PHE A 611 -9.39 43.41 0.42
N TYR A 612 -9.91 42.24 0.80
CA TYR A 612 -9.13 41.06 1.14
C TYR A 612 -8.95 40.09 -0.02
N TYR A 613 -9.90 40.07 -0.96
CA TYR A 613 -9.94 39.06 -2.03
C TYR A 613 -9.33 39.52 -3.34
N ILE A 614 -9.36 40.82 -3.64
CA ILE A 614 -8.91 41.38 -4.92
C ILE A 614 -8.14 42.70 -4.75
N ASP A 615 -7.36 43.05 -5.78
CA ASP A 615 -6.79 44.39 -5.90
C ASP A 615 -7.86 45.33 -6.49
N LEU A 616 -8.52 46.09 -5.62
CA LEU A 616 -9.58 47.02 -6.02
C LEU A 616 -9.08 48.12 -6.95
N PHE A 617 -7.86 48.62 -6.72
CA PHE A 617 -7.30 49.69 -7.54
C PHE A 617 -7.12 49.18 -8.98
N GLU A 618 -6.40 48.07 -9.16
CA GLU A 618 -6.19 47.48 -10.49
C GLU A 618 -7.52 47.09 -11.16
N THR A 619 -8.47 46.56 -10.39
CA THR A 619 -9.77 46.12 -10.92
C THR A 619 -10.57 47.28 -11.49
N PHE A 620 -10.75 48.36 -10.71
CA PHE A 620 -11.54 49.51 -11.16
C PHE A 620 -10.88 50.28 -12.29
N THR A 621 -9.55 50.52 -12.23
CA THR A 621 -8.83 51.20 -13.31
C THR A 621 -8.91 50.40 -14.61
N SER A 622 -8.71 49.08 -14.55
CA SER A 622 -8.83 48.21 -15.71
C SER A 622 -10.22 48.24 -16.32
N LEU A 623 -11.28 48.27 -15.51
CA LEU A 623 -12.67 48.34 -16.00
C LEU A 623 -12.94 49.63 -16.76
N VAL A 624 -12.62 50.80 -16.18
CA VAL A 624 -12.89 52.09 -16.83
C VAL A 624 -12.01 52.31 -18.05
N GLU A 625 -10.76 51.83 -18.06
CA GLU A 625 -9.88 51.88 -19.24
C GLU A 625 -10.40 50.99 -20.38
N LYS A 626 -10.81 49.75 -20.06
CA LYS A 626 -11.34 48.78 -21.03
C LYS A 626 -12.56 49.34 -21.77
N TYR A 627 -13.44 50.05 -21.07
CA TYR A 627 -14.68 50.60 -21.63
C TYR A 627 -14.61 52.10 -21.95
N ARG A 628 -13.47 52.75 -21.71
CA ARG A 628 -13.23 54.18 -21.96
C ARG A 628 -14.25 55.08 -21.27
N VAL A 629 -14.52 54.81 -19.99
CA VAL A 629 -15.43 55.60 -19.15
C VAL A 629 -14.62 56.58 -18.30
N ASP A 630 -15.08 57.82 -18.16
CA ASP A 630 -14.50 58.77 -17.20
C ASP A 630 -14.68 58.21 -15.77
N PRO A 631 -13.59 58.01 -14.98
CA PRO A 631 -13.66 57.49 -13.62
C PRO A 631 -14.64 58.23 -12.71
N LYS A 632 -14.87 59.54 -12.92
CA LYS A 632 -15.81 60.34 -12.13
C LYS A 632 -17.27 59.91 -12.28
N ARG A 633 -17.59 59.17 -13.35
CA ARG A 633 -18.94 58.69 -13.65
C ARG A 633 -19.28 57.37 -12.96
N LEU A 634 -18.27 56.63 -12.51
CA LEU A 634 -18.46 55.46 -11.66
C LEU A 634 -18.13 55.86 -10.22
N LYS A 635 -19.16 56.01 -9.41
CA LYS A 635 -19.01 56.37 -7.99
C LYS A 635 -18.88 55.10 -7.17
N LEU A 636 -17.97 55.12 -6.21
CA LEU A 636 -17.63 53.96 -5.40
C LEU A 636 -18.18 54.13 -4.00
N GLU A 637 -19.11 53.26 -3.65
CA GLU A 637 -19.89 53.34 -2.43
C GLU A 637 -19.35 52.38 -1.37
N ILE A 638 -19.05 52.91 -0.19
CA ILE A 638 -18.46 52.18 0.94
C ILE A 638 -19.25 52.44 2.22
N THR A 639 -19.50 51.39 3.00
CA THR A 639 -20.17 51.51 4.30
C THR A 639 -19.21 52.01 5.38
N GLU A 640 -19.72 52.56 6.49
CA GLU A 640 -18.89 52.97 7.64
C GLU A 640 -18.09 51.81 8.28
N SER A 641 -18.59 50.58 8.14
CA SER A 641 -18.04 49.38 8.79
C SER A 641 -16.65 49.00 8.29
N ILE A 642 -16.29 49.43 7.08
CA ILE A 642 -14.99 49.21 6.48
C ILE A 642 -13.87 49.67 7.44
N PHE A 643 -14.05 50.82 8.08
CA PHE A 643 -13.05 51.46 8.94
C PHE A 643 -12.91 50.87 10.34
N MET A 644 -13.73 49.85 10.69
CA MET A 644 -13.62 49.19 11.99
C MET A 644 -12.46 48.18 12.04
N THR A 645 -11.94 47.74 10.90
CA THR A 645 -10.90 46.69 10.80
C THR A 645 -9.81 47.11 9.81
N GLU A 646 -8.53 47.09 10.19
CA GLU A 646 -7.39 47.42 9.28
C GLU A 646 -7.47 48.77 8.54
N LYS A 647 -7.84 49.82 9.28
CA LYS A 647 -8.11 51.17 8.78
C LYS A 647 -7.04 51.78 7.87
N GLU A 648 -5.76 51.65 8.20
CA GLU A 648 -4.67 52.32 7.46
C GLU A 648 -4.56 51.83 6.01
N ARG A 649 -4.54 50.51 5.82
CA ARG A 649 -4.42 49.89 4.49
C ARG A 649 -5.59 50.24 3.57
N GLN A 650 -6.81 50.24 4.11
CA GLN A 650 -8.00 50.54 3.31
C GLN A 650 -8.04 52.01 2.90
N ILE A 651 -7.63 52.92 3.77
CA ILE A 651 -7.53 54.35 3.46
C ILE A 651 -6.54 54.60 2.31
N ASP A 652 -5.40 53.91 2.28
CA ASP A 652 -4.41 54.05 1.20
C ASP A 652 -4.97 53.63 -0.16
N ILE A 653 -5.75 52.54 -0.21
CA ILE A 653 -6.41 52.08 -1.44
C ILE A 653 -7.45 53.10 -1.91
N ILE A 654 -8.27 53.62 -0.98
CA ILE A 654 -9.30 54.63 -1.29
C ILE A 654 -8.64 55.92 -1.82
N ASN A 655 -7.55 56.37 -1.19
CA ASN A 655 -6.78 57.52 -1.69
C ASN A 655 -6.24 57.28 -3.11
N SER A 656 -5.72 56.09 -3.38
CA SER A 656 -5.20 55.73 -4.71
C SER A 656 -6.30 55.79 -5.77
N LEU A 657 -7.49 55.25 -5.48
CA LEU A 657 -8.67 55.34 -6.36
C LEU A 657 -9.10 56.79 -6.61
N LYS A 658 -9.07 57.63 -5.57
CA LYS A 658 -9.42 59.05 -5.67
C LYS A 658 -8.40 59.83 -6.50
N GLU A 659 -7.10 59.59 -6.31
CA GLU A 659 -6.03 60.21 -7.10
C GLU A 659 -6.12 59.86 -8.59
N TYR A 660 -6.57 58.64 -8.91
CA TYR A 660 -6.85 58.23 -10.29
C TYR A 660 -8.05 58.97 -10.90
N GLY A 661 -9.05 59.31 -10.08
CA GLY A 661 -10.18 60.17 -10.47
C GLY A 661 -11.56 59.64 -10.10
N PHE A 662 -11.67 58.52 -9.37
CA PHE A 662 -12.95 58.03 -8.86
C PHE A 662 -13.49 58.94 -7.74
N LEU A 663 -14.82 59.00 -7.61
CA LEU A 663 -15.48 59.68 -6.50
C LEU A 663 -15.93 58.66 -5.45
N ILE A 664 -15.62 58.94 -4.20
CA ILE A 664 -15.91 58.04 -3.07
C ILE A 664 -17.14 58.51 -2.32
N GLU A 665 -18.07 57.59 -2.11
CA GLU A 665 -19.36 57.79 -1.46
C GLU A 665 -19.43 56.98 -0.16
N ILE A 666 -19.75 57.63 0.95
CA ILE A 666 -19.99 56.97 2.23
C ILE A 666 -21.49 56.64 2.32
N ASP A 667 -21.81 55.35 2.45
CA ASP A 667 -23.15 54.83 2.64
C ASP A 667 -23.51 54.58 4.11
N ASP A 668 -24.80 54.50 4.40
CA ASP A 668 -25.38 54.12 5.70
C ASP A 668 -24.91 55.00 6.88
N PHE A 669 -24.48 56.24 6.61
CA PHE A 669 -23.99 57.12 7.66
C PHE A 669 -25.10 57.37 8.69
N GLY A 670 -24.93 56.87 9.91
CA GLY A 670 -25.83 57.10 11.03
C GLY A 670 -26.65 55.93 11.56
N SER A 671 -26.62 54.77 10.90
CA SER A 671 -27.32 53.57 11.35
C SER A 671 -26.57 52.81 12.46
N GLY A 672 -25.29 53.15 12.71
CA GLY A 672 -24.39 52.51 13.68
C GLY A 672 -23.63 53.47 14.62
N TYR A 673 -22.40 53.12 15.00
CA TYR A 673 -21.53 53.93 15.88
C TYR A 673 -20.82 55.03 15.07
N SER A 674 -21.57 55.90 14.41
CA SER A 674 -20.99 56.94 13.54
C SER A 674 -20.22 57.96 14.38
N SER A 675 -18.89 57.87 14.34
CA SER A 675 -18.01 58.86 14.95
C SER A 675 -17.79 59.99 13.98
N LEU A 676 -18.04 61.23 14.39
CA LEU A 676 -17.68 62.43 13.61
C LEU A 676 -16.19 62.46 13.23
N ASN A 677 -15.34 61.71 13.95
CA ASN A 677 -13.94 61.53 13.59
C ASN A 677 -13.75 60.78 12.26
N MET A 678 -14.67 59.90 11.88
CA MET A 678 -14.63 59.21 10.59
C MET A 678 -14.70 60.21 9.42
N LEU A 679 -15.64 61.17 9.47
CA LEU A 679 -15.78 62.20 8.43
C LEU A 679 -14.53 63.05 8.24
N LYS A 680 -13.68 63.18 9.27
CA LYS A 680 -12.41 63.89 9.18
C LYS A 680 -11.32 63.07 8.47
N GLU A 681 -11.35 61.76 8.63
CA GLU A 681 -10.24 60.88 8.22
C GLU A 681 -10.49 60.17 6.89
N VAL A 682 -11.75 60.03 6.47
CA VAL A 682 -12.10 59.37 5.22
C VAL A 682 -12.03 60.37 4.06
N PRO A 683 -11.26 60.07 2.99
CA PRO A 683 -11.17 60.92 1.81
C PRO A 683 -12.42 60.79 0.91
N ALA A 684 -13.62 60.97 1.46
CA ALA A 684 -14.88 60.88 0.71
C ALA A 684 -15.24 62.19 -0.01
N ASP A 685 -16.00 62.08 -1.09
CA ASP A 685 -16.54 63.20 -1.87
C ASP A 685 -18.04 63.37 -1.67
N ILE A 686 -18.73 62.29 -1.29
CA ILE A 686 -20.18 62.23 -1.15
C ILE A 686 -20.54 61.53 0.16
N LEU A 687 -21.49 62.09 0.89
CA LEU A 687 -22.06 61.52 2.10
C LEU A 687 -23.53 61.17 1.85
N LYS A 688 -23.89 59.89 1.86
CA LYS A 688 -25.27 59.43 1.92
C LYS A 688 -25.75 59.41 3.35
N MET A 689 -26.97 59.87 3.58
CA MET A 689 -27.61 59.89 4.88
C MET A 689 -29.02 59.33 4.82
N ASP A 690 -29.34 58.42 5.73
CA ASP A 690 -30.68 57.83 5.83
C ASP A 690 -31.69 58.80 6.48
N MET A 691 -32.89 58.90 5.90
CA MET A 691 -34.05 59.55 6.53
C MET A 691 -34.50 58.91 7.85
N ALA A 692 -33.96 57.76 8.22
CA ALA A 692 -34.12 57.15 9.55
C ALA A 692 -33.80 58.13 10.70
N PHE A 693 -32.93 59.11 10.50
CA PHE A 693 -32.68 60.20 11.47
C PHE A 693 -33.90 61.08 11.78
N LEU A 694 -34.89 61.13 10.89
CA LEU A 694 -36.20 61.75 11.14
C LEU A 694 -37.17 60.79 11.81
N SER A 695 -37.04 59.49 11.54
CA SER A 695 -37.98 58.48 12.03
C SER A 695 -37.54 57.94 13.40
N MET A 696 -37.96 58.64 14.45
CA MET A 696 -38.50 58.05 15.69
C MET A 696 -38.86 59.17 16.68
N ASP A 697 -40.15 59.21 17.02
CA ASP A 697 -40.79 59.92 18.13
C ASP A 697 -40.92 61.46 18.15
N LYS A 698 -42.15 61.91 18.48
CA LYS A 698 -42.74 63.16 19.04
C LYS A 698 -42.02 64.53 18.95
N ASN A 699 -40.79 64.62 18.48
CA ASN A 699 -39.92 65.79 18.40
C ASN A 699 -39.26 65.87 17.02
N ALA A 700 -40.08 65.93 15.96
CA ALA A 700 -39.61 66.20 14.60
C ALA A 700 -38.64 67.40 14.53
N SER A 701 -38.77 68.38 15.43
CA SER A 701 -37.85 69.53 15.52
C SER A 701 -36.40 69.18 15.88
N LYS A 702 -36.13 68.12 16.64
CA LYS A 702 -34.77 67.69 17.00
C LYS A 702 -34.11 66.92 15.85
N GLY A 703 -34.81 65.95 15.25
CA GLY A 703 -34.30 65.23 14.08
C GLY A 703 -33.93 66.18 12.94
N ARG A 704 -34.77 67.21 12.71
CA ARG A 704 -34.49 68.27 11.73
C ARG A 704 -33.20 69.05 12.02
N LYS A 705 -32.95 69.41 13.28
CA LYS A 705 -31.71 70.11 13.68
C LYS A 705 -30.47 69.23 13.47
N ILE A 706 -30.57 67.94 13.74
CA ILE A 706 -29.46 66.99 13.55
C ILE A 706 -29.10 66.90 12.07
N ILE A 707 -30.08 66.65 11.21
CA ILE A 707 -29.87 66.56 9.75
C ILE A 707 -29.25 67.85 9.20
N ASN A 708 -29.80 69.03 9.53
CA ASN A 708 -29.24 70.30 9.06
C ASN A 708 -27.79 70.51 9.54
N THR A 709 -27.45 70.06 10.76
CA THR A 709 -26.09 70.19 11.30
C THR A 709 -25.12 69.27 10.58
N ILE A 710 -25.51 68.02 10.32
CA ILE A 710 -24.67 67.06 9.59
C ILE A 710 -24.48 67.51 8.14
N ILE A 711 -25.54 67.97 7.46
CA ILE A 711 -25.43 68.54 6.12
C ILE A 711 -24.45 69.71 6.13
N THR A 712 -24.59 70.65 7.08
CA THR A 712 -23.67 71.80 7.20
C THR A 712 -22.22 71.36 7.43
N LEU A 713 -22.00 70.34 8.25
CA LEU A 713 -20.66 69.78 8.49
C LEU A 713 -20.07 69.13 7.24
N ALA A 714 -20.83 68.28 6.56
CA ALA A 714 -20.41 67.64 5.31
C ALA A 714 -20.03 68.68 4.25
N LYS A 715 -20.85 69.73 4.13
CA LYS A 715 -20.54 70.89 3.26
C LYS A 715 -19.26 71.61 3.65
N ALA A 716 -19.02 71.82 4.95
CA ALA A 716 -17.79 72.44 5.44
C ALA A 716 -16.54 71.58 5.15
N LEU A 717 -16.70 70.27 5.02
CA LEU A 717 -15.66 69.32 4.62
C LEU A 717 -15.53 69.17 3.09
N GLY A 718 -16.33 69.91 2.31
CA GLY A 718 -16.29 69.87 0.85
C GLY A 718 -17.01 68.68 0.22
N MET A 719 -17.87 67.98 0.97
CA MET A 719 -18.61 66.82 0.48
C MET A 719 -19.97 67.22 -0.10
N PHE A 720 -20.44 66.48 -1.10
CA PHE A 720 -21.84 66.48 -1.51
C PHE A 720 -22.68 65.62 -0.55
N VAL A 721 -23.96 65.91 -0.43
CA VAL A 721 -24.87 65.18 0.47
C VAL A 721 -26.04 64.62 -0.30
N ILE A 722 -26.25 63.31 -0.15
CA ILE A 722 -27.41 62.57 -0.63
C ILE A 722 -28.28 62.22 0.56
N ILE A 723 -29.58 62.52 0.48
CA ILE A 723 -30.54 62.08 1.48
C ILE A 723 -31.36 60.93 0.92
N GLU A 724 -31.29 59.78 1.60
CA GLU A 724 -31.93 58.54 1.21
C GLU A 724 -33.22 58.27 1.98
N GLY A 725 -34.07 57.37 1.48
CA GLY A 725 -35.31 57.01 2.19
C GLY A 725 -36.39 58.10 2.12
N VAL A 726 -36.38 58.95 1.08
CA VAL A 726 -37.50 59.87 0.82
C VAL A 726 -38.69 59.08 0.27
N GLU A 727 -39.76 58.95 1.05
CA GLU A 727 -40.95 58.15 0.73
C GLU A 727 -42.18 59.00 0.40
N ASN A 728 -42.26 60.23 0.89
CA ASN A 728 -43.45 61.08 0.71
C ASN A 728 -43.11 62.56 0.43
N LYS A 729 -44.15 63.29 0.00
CA LYS A 729 -44.00 64.71 -0.36
C LYS A 729 -43.64 65.62 0.81
N GLU A 730 -44.11 65.32 2.03
CA GLU A 730 -43.79 66.12 3.22
C GLU A 730 -42.29 66.09 3.55
N GLN A 731 -41.68 64.93 3.35
CA GLN A 731 -40.23 64.74 3.46
C GLN A 731 -39.47 65.52 2.39
N LEU A 732 -39.92 65.48 1.14
CA LEU A 732 -39.33 66.27 0.04
C LEU A 732 -39.40 67.78 0.32
N ASP A 733 -40.58 68.27 0.69
CA ASP A 733 -40.81 69.69 0.99
C ASP A 733 -39.94 70.15 2.17
N TYR A 734 -39.68 69.27 3.15
CA TYR A 734 -38.76 69.54 4.26
C TYR A 734 -37.30 69.67 3.81
N LEU A 735 -36.85 68.79 2.93
CA LEU A 735 -35.47 68.78 2.44
C LEU A 735 -35.18 70.00 1.55
N SER A 736 -36.22 70.62 0.99
CA SER A 736 -36.10 71.89 0.28
C SER A 736 -35.56 72.99 1.21
N GLY A 737 -34.32 73.44 0.94
CA GLY A 737 -33.64 74.48 1.71
C GLY A 737 -32.74 73.99 2.85
N THR A 738 -32.51 72.69 3.00
CA THR A 738 -31.54 72.13 3.98
C THR A 738 -30.09 72.24 3.51
N GLY A 739 -29.88 72.44 2.20
CA GLY A 739 -28.55 72.45 1.58
C GLY A 739 -28.08 71.08 1.09
N ALA A 740 -28.95 70.05 1.12
CA ALA A 740 -28.71 68.77 0.44
C ALA A 740 -28.60 68.98 -1.08
N ASP A 741 -27.79 68.16 -1.75
CA ASP A 741 -27.58 68.25 -3.20
C ASP A 741 -28.50 67.30 -3.97
N TYR A 742 -28.63 66.09 -3.42
CA TYR A 742 -29.32 64.99 -4.09
C TYR A 742 -30.25 64.26 -3.13
N LEU A 743 -31.29 63.66 -3.71
CA LEU A 743 -32.35 62.97 -3.02
C LEU A 743 -32.57 61.59 -3.65
N GLN A 744 -32.76 60.58 -2.81
CA GLN A 744 -33.06 59.22 -3.21
C GLN A 744 -34.18 58.65 -2.33
N GLY A 745 -35.07 57.86 -2.94
CA GLY A 745 -36.10 57.14 -2.19
C GLY A 745 -37.31 56.76 -3.02
N TYR A 746 -38.21 56.01 -2.40
CA TYR A 746 -39.40 55.44 -3.06
C TYR A 746 -40.44 56.48 -3.49
N TYR A 747 -40.32 57.73 -3.02
CA TYR A 747 -41.12 58.84 -3.52
C TYR A 747 -40.87 59.08 -5.02
N PHE A 748 -39.62 58.92 -5.47
CA PHE A 748 -39.24 59.05 -6.87
C PHE A 748 -39.49 57.75 -7.60
N ASP A 749 -38.74 56.71 -7.26
CA ASP A 749 -38.95 55.36 -7.78
C ASP A 749 -38.25 54.32 -6.91
N LYS A 750 -38.80 53.11 -6.95
CA LYS A 750 -38.10 51.91 -6.43
C LYS A 750 -36.98 51.52 -7.40
N PRO A 751 -36.02 50.66 -7.00
CA PRO A 751 -35.04 50.12 -7.93
C PRO A 751 -35.71 49.50 -9.17
N LEU A 752 -35.35 49.98 -10.35
CA LEU A 752 -35.94 49.60 -11.64
C LEU A 752 -34.98 48.70 -12.43
N PRO A 753 -35.47 47.75 -13.24
CA PRO A 753 -34.63 47.13 -14.26
C PRO A 753 -34.04 48.21 -15.18
N VAL A 754 -32.76 48.05 -15.59
CA VAL A 754 -32.03 49.04 -16.40
C VAL A 754 -32.87 49.60 -17.55
N LYS A 755 -33.52 48.75 -18.33
CA LYS A 755 -34.34 49.19 -19.47
C LYS A 755 -35.48 50.14 -19.07
N LYS A 756 -36.15 49.89 -17.95
CA LYS A 756 -37.23 50.77 -17.46
C LYS A 756 -36.68 52.08 -16.91
N PHE A 757 -35.52 52.02 -16.26
CA PHE A 757 -34.82 53.22 -15.81
C PHE A 757 -34.49 54.13 -17.00
N GLU A 758 -33.92 53.55 -18.05
CA GLU A 758 -33.61 54.26 -19.30
C GLU A 758 -34.87 54.87 -19.93
N GLU A 759 -35.98 54.15 -20.00
CA GLU A 759 -37.26 54.67 -20.55
C GLU A 759 -37.87 55.85 -19.77
N TYR A 760 -37.61 55.96 -18.45
CA TYR A 760 -38.21 57.00 -17.60
C TYR A 760 -37.29 58.21 -17.38
N TYR A 761 -35.98 58.00 -17.35
CA TYR A 761 -35.02 59.02 -16.93
C TYR A 761 -34.01 59.41 -18.03
N LEU A 762 -33.84 58.59 -19.07
CA LEU A 762 -32.91 58.85 -20.16
C LEU A 762 -33.59 59.25 -21.48
#